data_AF-A0A7W9TDG3-F1
#
_entry.id   AF-A0A7W9TDG3-F1
#
_cell.length_a   1.000
_cell.length_b   1.000
_cell.length_c   1.000
_cell.angle_alpha   90.00
_cell.angle_beta   90.00
_cell.angle_gamma   90.00
#
_symmetry.space_group_name_H-M   'P 1'
#
loop_
_entity.id
_entity.type
_entity.pdbx_description
1 polymer ?
#
loop_
_entity_poly.entity_id
_entity_poly.type
_entity_poly.pdbx_seq_one_letter_code
_entity_poly.pdbx_strand_id
1 'polypeptide(L)'
;MGAPPLPRPLLGERASHDATCRAFVKLAAEVGQATSGHHNRNYVLPLTEGMARLVGREAGTSVTVRIRRPDALPVVIRTWQNEAEILDAVRGALPHAPECLVKQDGFAIHSFVEGVPLSSVCGNGKPVDTLLIQALAGLLAQMAHVRRGALPALPTVWPCNDMDSQGFLQTLVHLADRQIRRPNRGSFGGLFAALGIPENTLAELAGRVPAMARRPYSLLHADLHRDNVIVSYAGDPPLICVDWELATYGDPLHDLATHLVRMRYPADQWAEVVDAWAGAMQEIRPAAVNGLARDLRHYLAFERAQSVFPDVMRAARSLEESFTQTSLDEATAEVRRALEAAAEPLRLTKVPREGEIRRALFRWLVSRMNGDISGRAWIAKAFEWRPDRRVPERPDFPPAAVREALLAEGAAPADRVFKGTAHLNTVVTVPGVDSPVVVRRKLPDVCRRERGFLSEHAVLRAIEESATDVAAPRVLALGETLQSDTIAFHTYVGPRDVGRFPSHPVQGLLPHEADSLVDQLCALTRVRYEQVDPTAGEGRFHCWLRDQLIALVGDLPKESQQLARHLGLPDADRLRLILSRHELSERKPALLHGDLNPWNLVRRDDHLALTIIDWEMAVVGDPLYDLVRHMHLTPTRPEIRDRMFRRWESRLPAEYTHDWRTDWQVYRWLEIVRSAYVDLDRIVTGASLDAPNVRRAVDSYAVTLATATASLGLPTRSTANPYLARAFA
;
A
#
# COMPACT_ATOMS: atom_id res chain seq x y z
N MET A 1 11.61 -12.33 -63.75
CA MET A 1 12.88 -13.06 -63.54
C MET A 1 13.29 -12.84 -62.10
N GLY A 2 13.01 -13.81 -61.23
CA GLY A 2 13.26 -13.71 -59.79
C GLY A 2 14.71 -14.05 -59.47
N ALA A 3 15.33 -13.26 -58.59
CA ALA A 3 16.65 -13.55 -58.04
C ALA A 3 16.64 -14.90 -57.27
N PRO A 4 17.73 -15.67 -57.33
CA PRO A 4 17.81 -16.97 -56.67
C PRO A 4 17.87 -16.81 -55.13
N PRO A 5 17.34 -17.77 -54.36
CA PRO A 5 17.42 -17.75 -52.91
C PRO A 5 18.87 -17.95 -52.45
N LEU A 6 19.31 -17.16 -51.46
CA LEU A 6 20.62 -17.33 -50.82
C LEU A 6 20.72 -18.71 -50.12
N PRO A 7 21.90 -19.35 -50.08
CA PRO A 7 22.07 -20.67 -49.47
C PRO A 7 21.80 -20.62 -47.96
N ARG A 8 21.12 -21.64 -47.43
CA ARG A 8 21.04 -21.85 -45.97
C ARG A 8 22.41 -22.35 -45.46
N PRO A 9 22.98 -21.77 -44.39
CA PRO A 9 24.27 -22.20 -43.85
C PRO A 9 24.18 -23.64 -43.30
N LEU A 10 25.24 -24.41 -43.52
CA LEU A 10 25.35 -25.81 -43.11
C LEU A 10 25.38 -25.91 -41.56
N LEU A 11 24.90 -27.03 -41.00
CA LEU A 11 24.85 -27.28 -39.54
C LEU A 11 26.20 -27.04 -38.83
N GLY A 12 27.33 -27.27 -39.51
CA GLY A 12 28.67 -27.01 -38.97
C GLY A 12 29.08 -25.53 -38.92
N GLU A 13 28.59 -24.70 -39.84
CA GLU A 13 28.86 -23.24 -39.85
C GLU A 13 28.11 -22.54 -38.72
N ARG A 14 26.87 -22.97 -38.42
CA ARG A 14 26.10 -22.45 -37.27
C ARG A 14 26.78 -22.75 -35.93
N ALA A 15 27.34 -23.94 -35.76
CA ALA A 15 28.07 -24.30 -34.54
C ALA A 15 29.37 -23.49 -34.39
N SER A 16 30.07 -23.23 -35.51
CA SER A 16 31.26 -22.37 -35.51
C SER A 16 30.93 -20.91 -35.20
N HIS A 17 29.83 -20.38 -35.76
CA HIS A 17 29.36 -19.02 -35.50
C HIS A 17 29.01 -18.81 -34.02
N ASP A 18 28.27 -19.75 -33.43
CA ASP A 18 27.94 -19.75 -32.01
C ASP A 18 29.19 -19.78 -31.12
N ALA A 19 30.19 -20.59 -31.47
CA ALA A 19 31.43 -20.67 -30.71
C ALA A 19 32.20 -19.33 -30.76
N THR A 20 32.28 -18.70 -31.94
CA THR A 20 32.91 -17.38 -32.11
C THR A 20 32.19 -16.30 -31.30
N CYS A 21 30.85 -16.26 -31.34
CA CYS A 21 30.07 -15.29 -30.58
C CYS A 21 30.23 -15.49 -29.06
N ARG A 22 30.16 -16.73 -28.55
CA ARG A 22 30.34 -17.01 -27.12
C ARG A 22 31.75 -16.68 -26.63
N ALA A 23 32.78 -16.96 -27.44
CA ALA A 23 34.16 -16.59 -27.12
C ALA A 23 34.32 -15.06 -27.03
N PHE A 24 33.68 -14.31 -27.93
CA PHE A 24 33.69 -12.85 -27.91
C PHE A 24 32.94 -12.25 -26.70
N VAL A 25 31.81 -12.84 -26.30
CA VAL A 25 31.07 -12.44 -25.08
C VAL A 25 31.90 -12.71 -23.82
N LYS A 26 32.62 -13.84 -23.78
CA LYS A 26 33.51 -14.15 -22.66
C LYS A 26 34.65 -13.13 -22.57
N LEU A 27 35.26 -12.78 -23.71
CA LEU A 27 36.28 -11.74 -23.78
C LEU A 27 35.74 -10.37 -23.33
N ALA A 28 34.50 -10.03 -23.72
CA ALA A 28 33.83 -8.80 -23.29
C ALA A 28 33.69 -8.73 -21.76
N ALA A 29 33.35 -9.83 -21.10
CA ALA A 29 33.24 -9.89 -19.65
C ALA A 29 34.60 -9.78 -18.92
N GLU A 30 35.70 -10.21 -19.56
CA GLU A 30 37.05 -10.20 -18.99
C GLU A 30 37.78 -8.87 -19.19
N VAL A 31 37.62 -8.22 -20.36
CA VAL A 31 38.45 -7.09 -20.81
C VAL A 31 37.62 -5.85 -21.19
N GLY A 32 36.32 -6.01 -21.43
CA GLY A 32 35.46 -4.91 -21.88
C GLY A 32 35.22 -3.85 -20.80
N GLN A 33 35.06 -2.59 -21.23
CA GLN A 33 34.69 -1.53 -20.31
C GLN A 33 33.22 -1.72 -19.90
N ALA A 34 33.00 -2.06 -18.63
CA ALA A 34 31.67 -2.30 -18.11
C ALA A 34 30.92 -0.98 -17.92
N THR A 35 29.72 -0.89 -18.50
CA THR A 35 28.70 0.10 -18.18
C THR A 35 27.52 -0.63 -17.53
N SER A 36 27.16 -0.20 -16.32
CA SER A 36 26.12 -0.86 -15.53
C SER A 36 24.72 -0.42 -16.00
N GLY A 37 23.91 -1.37 -16.48
CA GLY A 37 22.47 -1.20 -16.63
C GLY A 37 21.69 -1.94 -15.53
N HIS A 38 20.43 -1.57 -15.31
CA HIS A 38 19.58 -2.22 -14.30
C HIS A 38 19.16 -3.65 -14.69
N HIS A 39 19.01 -3.93 -15.99
CA HIS A 39 18.56 -5.24 -16.52
C HIS A 39 19.66 -6.05 -17.23
N ASN A 40 20.61 -5.35 -17.86
CA ASN A 40 21.72 -5.95 -18.61
C ASN A 40 23.06 -5.43 -18.10
N ARG A 41 24.10 -6.25 -18.20
CA ARG A 41 25.49 -5.79 -18.11
C ARG A 41 25.95 -5.46 -19.53
N ASN A 42 26.35 -4.21 -19.74
CA ASN A 42 26.81 -3.74 -21.05
C ASN A 42 28.33 -3.65 -21.03
N TYR A 43 28.97 -4.19 -22.06
CA TYR A 43 30.41 -4.12 -22.25
C TYR A 43 30.70 -3.49 -23.61
N VAL A 44 31.64 -2.55 -23.64
CA VAL A 44 32.11 -1.95 -24.90
C VAL A 44 33.50 -2.50 -25.20
N LEU A 45 33.68 -3.04 -26.42
CA LEU A 45 34.97 -3.53 -26.91
C LEU A 45 35.01 -3.54 -28.46
N PRO A 46 36.20 -3.43 -29.07
CA PRO A 46 36.37 -3.54 -30.51
C PRO A 46 36.14 -4.97 -31.02
N LEU A 47 35.62 -5.10 -32.24
CA LEU A 47 35.43 -6.38 -32.92
C LEU A 47 36.77 -7.07 -33.19
N THR A 48 36.86 -8.34 -32.82
CA THR A 48 37.96 -9.23 -33.24
C THR A 48 37.81 -9.60 -34.72
N GLU A 49 38.89 -10.01 -35.40
CA GLU A 49 38.83 -10.38 -36.82
C GLU A 49 37.79 -11.48 -37.14
N GLY A 50 37.61 -12.45 -36.22
CA GLY A 50 36.63 -13.51 -36.38
C GLY A 50 35.20 -12.98 -36.29
N MET A 51 34.93 -12.09 -35.34
CA MET A 51 33.62 -11.49 -35.15
C MET A 51 33.29 -10.48 -36.27
N ALA A 52 34.26 -9.67 -36.70
CA ALA A 52 34.15 -8.71 -37.79
C ALA A 52 33.70 -9.37 -39.11
N ARG A 53 34.29 -10.52 -39.46
CA ARG A 53 33.89 -11.33 -40.61
C ARG A 53 32.45 -11.85 -40.49
N LEU A 54 32.04 -12.24 -39.28
CA LEU A 54 30.72 -12.81 -39.02
C LEU A 54 29.60 -11.77 -39.13
N VAL A 55 29.84 -10.54 -38.70
CA VAL A 55 28.85 -9.44 -38.73
C VAL A 55 28.96 -8.52 -39.95
N GLY A 56 29.94 -8.75 -40.82
CA GLY A 56 30.18 -7.92 -42.01
C GLY A 56 30.57 -6.48 -41.64
N ARG A 57 31.51 -6.31 -40.70
CA ARG A 57 32.07 -5.02 -40.27
C ARG A 57 33.60 -5.10 -40.27
N GLU A 58 34.26 -3.95 -40.16
CA GLU A 58 35.72 -3.89 -40.08
C GLU A 58 36.21 -4.38 -38.71
N ALA A 59 37.36 -5.05 -38.69
CA ALA A 59 38.02 -5.41 -37.44
C ALA A 59 38.46 -4.13 -36.71
N GLY A 60 38.25 -4.06 -35.40
CA GLY A 60 38.52 -2.85 -34.61
C GLY A 60 37.32 -1.92 -34.41
N THR A 61 36.20 -2.08 -35.13
CA THR A 61 34.98 -1.29 -34.88
C THR A 61 34.40 -1.61 -33.50
N SER A 62 34.09 -0.58 -32.71
CA SER A 62 33.49 -0.74 -31.38
C SER A 62 32.06 -1.28 -31.43
N VAL A 63 31.75 -2.22 -30.53
CA VAL A 63 30.40 -2.78 -30.35
C VAL A 63 30.03 -2.83 -28.88
N THR A 64 28.72 -2.84 -28.62
CA THR A 64 28.17 -3.04 -27.28
C THR A 64 27.65 -4.46 -27.13
N VAL A 65 28.23 -5.22 -26.21
CA VAL A 65 27.77 -6.55 -25.83
C VAL A 65 26.87 -6.43 -24.60
N ARG A 66 25.59 -6.81 -24.75
CA ARG A 66 24.58 -6.79 -23.69
C ARG A 66 24.34 -8.21 -23.19
N ILE A 67 24.59 -8.45 -21.90
CA ILE A 67 24.36 -9.75 -21.24
C ILE A 67 23.23 -9.59 -20.23
N ARG A 68 22.20 -10.44 -20.32
CA ARG A 68 21.04 -10.39 -19.43
C ARG A 68 21.43 -10.76 -17.99
N ARG A 69 21.00 -9.95 -17.00
CA ARG A 69 21.20 -10.30 -15.59
C ARG A 69 20.13 -11.32 -15.17
N PRO A 70 20.51 -12.54 -14.72
CA PRO A 70 19.53 -13.53 -14.26
C PRO A 70 18.81 -13.11 -12.97
N ASP A 71 19.45 -12.27 -12.14
CA ASP A 71 18.93 -11.84 -10.84
C ASP A 71 18.12 -10.54 -10.88
N ALA A 72 17.87 -9.97 -12.07
CA ALA A 72 17.17 -8.70 -12.19
C ALA A 72 15.69 -8.85 -11.79
N LEU A 73 15.24 -8.05 -10.82
CA LEU A 73 13.84 -8.03 -10.41
C LEU A 73 12.94 -7.63 -11.60
N PRO A 74 11.74 -8.22 -11.75
CA PRO A 74 10.77 -7.77 -12.72
C PRO A 74 10.15 -6.45 -12.22
N VAL A 75 10.75 -5.33 -12.61
CA VAL A 75 10.43 -3.98 -12.10
C VAL A 75 9.89 -3.02 -13.17
N VAL A 76 9.66 -3.52 -14.37
CA VAL A 76 9.27 -2.71 -15.55
C VAL A 76 8.17 -3.41 -16.33
N ILE A 77 7.36 -2.62 -17.04
CA ILE A 77 6.39 -3.14 -18.00
C ILE A 77 7.13 -3.43 -19.30
N ARG A 78 7.09 -4.68 -19.78
CA ARG A 78 7.61 -5.04 -21.09
C ARG A 78 6.48 -5.40 -22.03
N THR A 79 6.40 -4.66 -23.14
CA THR A 79 5.44 -4.92 -24.23
C THR A 79 5.96 -5.99 -25.18
N TRP A 80 7.21 -5.83 -25.61
CA TRP A 80 7.90 -6.77 -26.50
C TRP A 80 9.12 -7.38 -25.79
N GLN A 81 9.44 -8.62 -26.14
CA GLN A 81 10.60 -9.34 -25.58
C GLN A 81 11.83 -9.27 -26.49
N ASN A 82 11.64 -8.87 -27.76
CA ASN A 82 12.69 -8.85 -28.77
C ASN A 82 13.06 -7.41 -29.15
N GLU A 83 14.08 -6.85 -28.50
CA GLU A 83 14.60 -5.51 -28.82
C GLU A 83 15.10 -5.42 -30.27
N ALA A 84 15.64 -6.50 -30.85
CA ALA A 84 16.17 -6.50 -32.21
C ALA A 84 15.10 -6.15 -33.27
N GLU A 85 13.88 -6.68 -33.13
CA GLU A 85 12.79 -6.36 -34.05
C GLU A 85 12.35 -4.90 -33.92
N ILE A 86 12.49 -4.29 -32.74
CA ILE A 86 12.22 -2.87 -32.52
C ILE A 86 13.29 -2.03 -33.20
N LEU A 87 14.58 -2.37 -33.00
CA LEU A 87 15.71 -1.69 -33.62
C LEU A 87 15.63 -1.72 -35.16
N ASP A 88 15.21 -2.85 -35.73
CA ASP A 88 14.98 -2.96 -37.18
C ASP A 88 13.83 -2.08 -37.66
N ALA A 89 12.75 -1.97 -36.88
CA ALA A 89 11.60 -1.13 -37.21
C ALA A 89 11.90 0.37 -37.13
N VAL A 90 12.74 0.80 -36.19
CA VAL A 90 13.09 2.23 -36.02
C VAL A 90 14.11 2.72 -37.03
N ARG A 91 14.95 1.85 -37.59
CA ARG A 91 16.05 2.20 -38.50
C ARG A 91 15.63 3.16 -39.63
N GLY A 92 14.42 3.01 -40.16
CA GLY A 92 13.91 3.87 -41.23
C GLY A 92 13.53 5.30 -40.80
N ALA A 93 13.12 5.49 -39.55
CA ALA A 93 12.73 6.80 -39.01
C ALA A 93 13.82 7.44 -38.13
N LEU A 94 14.67 6.62 -37.52
CA LEU A 94 15.74 6.97 -36.60
C LEU A 94 17.01 6.23 -37.05
N PRO A 95 17.69 6.70 -38.12
CA PRO A 95 18.81 5.98 -38.73
C PRO A 95 20.05 5.88 -37.83
N HIS A 96 20.13 6.71 -36.80
CA HIS A 96 21.25 6.74 -35.84
C HIS A 96 21.01 5.87 -34.59
N ALA A 97 19.85 5.24 -34.47
CA ALA A 97 19.61 4.27 -33.39
C ALA A 97 20.56 3.06 -33.51
N PRO A 98 20.89 2.38 -32.40
CA PRO A 98 21.75 1.19 -32.44
C PRO A 98 21.21 0.09 -33.38
N GLU A 99 22.08 -0.57 -34.12
CA GLU A 99 21.75 -1.74 -34.92
C GLU A 99 22.00 -3.02 -34.12
N CYS A 100 21.06 -3.96 -34.13
CA CYS A 100 21.30 -5.30 -33.62
C CYS A 100 22.11 -6.13 -34.64
N LEU A 101 23.37 -6.42 -34.33
CA LEU A 101 24.26 -7.17 -35.22
C LEU A 101 24.11 -8.68 -35.02
N VAL A 102 24.01 -9.11 -33.76
CA VAL A 102 23.83 -10.51 -33.39
C VAL A 102 22.89 -10.62 -32.20
N LYS A 103 21.98 -11.58 -32.26
CA LYS A 103 21.13 -11.98 -31.14
C LYS A 103 21.25 -13.49 -30.91
N GLN A 104 21.52 -13.88 -29.67
CA GLN A 104 21.49 -15.28 -29.22
C GLN A 104 20.77 -15.41 -27.87
N ASP A 105 20.55 -16.64 -27.43
CA ASP A 105 19.98 -16.90 -26.11
C ASP A 105 20.92 -16.41 -24.99
N GLY A 106 20.50 -15.36 -24.29
CA GLY A 106 21.19 -14.80 -23.13
C GLY A 106 22.04 -13.56 -23.39
N PHE A 107 22.32 -13.20 -24.66
CA PHE A 107 23.06 -11.98 -25.00
C PHE A 107 22.70 -11.40 -26.36
N ALA A 108 22.98 -10.11 -26.54
CA ALA A 108 22.88 -9.40 -27.82
C ALA A 108 24.12 -8.54 -28.05
N ILE A 109 24.48 -8.35 -29.32
CA ILE A 109 25.61 -7.51 -29.74
C ILE A 109 25.05 -6.42 -30.64
N HIS A 110 25.19 -5.17 -30.21
CA HIS A 110 24.71 -3.99 -30.92
C HIS A 110 25.87 -3.16 -31.45
N SER A 111 25.63 -2.36 -32.49
CA SER A 111 26.57 -1.32 -32.90
C SER A 111 26.78 -0.32 -31.76
N PHE A 112 28.01 0.13 -31.56
CA PHE A 112 28.30 1.18 -30.60
C PHE A 112 27.87 2.54 -31.14
N VAL A 113 27.24 3.36 -30.30
CA VAL A 113 26.89 4.75 -30.62
C VAL A 113 27.99 5.65 -30.06
N GLU A 114 28.65 6.40 -30.94
CA GLU A 114 29.70 7.34 -30.53
C GLU A 114 29.12 8.59 -29.86
N GLY A 115 29.65 8.93 -28.69
CA GLY A 115 29.28 10.12 -27.94
C GLY A 115 29.39 9.92 -26.44
N VAL A 116 28.80 10.86 -25.69
CA VAL A 116 28.72 10.79 -24.23
C VAL A 116 27.26 10.81 -23.77
N PRO A 117 26.89 10.05 -22.74
CA PRO A 117 25.55 10.16 -22.15
C PRO A 117 25.28 11.59 -21.68
N LEU A 118 24.08 12.10 -21.93
CA LEU A 118 23.67 13.45 -21.51
C LEU A 118 23.83 13.64 -20.01
N SER A 119 23.67 12.58 -19.20
CA SER A 119 23.88 12.61 -17.74
C SER A 119 25.30 12.99 -17.33
N SER A 120 26.31 12.68 -18.16
CA SER A 120 27.71 13.04 -17.92
C SER A 120 27.96 14.53 -18.18
N VAL A 121 27.21 15.12 -19.11
CA VAL A 121 27.30 16.55 -19.47
C VAL A 121 26.42 17.40 -18.54
N CYS A 122 25.20 16.95 -18.29
CA CYS A 122 24.19 17.63 -17.50
C CYS A 122 23.50 16.63 -16.57
N GLY A 123 23.92 16.58 -15.31
CA GLY A 123 23.35 15.68 -14.30
C GLY A 123 21.94 16.07 -13.84
N ASN A 124 21.25 15.15 -13.16
CA ASN A 124 19.88 15.31 -12.66
C ASN A 124 19.66 16.62 -11.88
N GLY A 125 18.51 17.27 -12.09
CA GLY A 125 18.15 18.52 -11.41
C GLY A 125 18.82 19.77 -11.97
N LYS A 126 19.76 19.65 -12.93
CA LYS A 126 20.31 20.80 -13.65
C LYS A 126 19.44 21.18 -14.86
N PRO A 127 19.34 22.48 -15.19
CA PRO A 127 18.62 22.91 -16.37
C PRO A 127 19.27 22.39 -17.65
N VAL A 128 18.44 22.06 -18.63
CA VAL A 128 18.85 21.62 -19.97
C VAL A 128 18.66 22.78 -20.93
N ASP A 129 19.63 23.00 -21.81
CA ASP A 129 19.57 24.08 -22.80
C ASP A 129 18.33 23.97 -23.71
N THR A 130 17.72 25.10 -24.07
CA THR A 130 16.51 25.17 -24.88
C THR A 130 16.65 24.45 -26.23
N LEU A 131 17.81 24.52 -26.89
CA LEU A 131 18.04 23.82 -28.17
C LEU A 131 18.07 22.31 -27.97
N LEU A 132 18.61 21.84 -26.84
CA LEU A 132 18.59 20.41 -26.49
C LEU A 132 17.17 19.95 -26.16
N ILE A 133 16.36 20.78 -25.50
CA ILE A 133 14.93 20.49 -25.25
C ILE A 133 14.18 20.35 -26.58
N GLN A 134 14.41 21.26 -27.53
CA GLN A 134 13.81 21.18 -28.86
C GLN A 134 14.25 19.92 -29.61
N ALA A 135 15.53 19.53 -29.54
CA ALA A 135 16.03 18.32 -30.15
C ALA A 135 15.41 17.04 -29.52
N LEU A 136 15.26 17.00 -28.20
CA LEU A 136 14.58 15.90 -27.49
C LEU A 136 13.11 15.78 -27.87
N ALA A 137 12.40 16.91 -27.92
CA ALA A 137 11.02 16.97 -28.41
C ALA A 137 10.91 16.46 -29.85
N GLY A 138 11.85 16.87 -30.72
CA GLY A 138 11.96 16.38 -32.09
C GLY A 138 12.15 14.86 -32.17
N LEU A 139 13.02 14.28 -31.32
CA LEU A 139 13.23 12.83 -31.26
C LEU A 139 11.96 12.07 -30.87
N LEU A 140 11.27 12.52 -29.82
CA LEU A 140 9.98 11.94 -29.41
C LEU A 140 8.96 12.02 -30.55
N ALA A 141 8.95 13.13 -31.29
CA ALA A 141 8.04 13.34 -32.40
C ALA A 141 8.38 12.48 -33.64
N GLN A 142 9.67 12.24 -33.91
CA GLN A 142 10.12 11.34 -34.97
C GLN A 142 9.63 9.89 -34.77
N MET A 143 9.49 9.43 -33.53
CA MET A 143 8.95 8.08 -33.23
C MET A 143 7.54 7.87 -33.79
N ALA A 144 6.75 8.94 -33.98
CA ALA A 144 5.42 8.86 -34.59
C ALA A 144 5.42 8.48 -36.07
N HIS A 145 6.56 8.57 -36.77
CA HIS A 145 6.70 8.12 -38.15
C HIS A 145 6.85 6.60 -38.30
N VAL A 146 7.20 5.89 -37.21
CA VAL A 146 7.37 4.44 -37.26
C VAL A 146 6.01 3.78 -37.46
N ARG A 147 5.87 3.06 -38.57
CA ARG A 147 4.59 2.43 -38.95
C ARG A 147 4.31 1.22 -38.06
N ARG A 148 3.06 1.10 -37.60
CA ARG A 148 2.60 -0.06 -36.82
C ARG A 148 2.93 -1.40 -37.47
N GLY A 149 2.80 -1.52 -38.79
CA GLY A 149 3.07 -2.76 -39.53
C GLY A 149 4.53 -3.19 -39.60
N ALA A 150 5.48 -2.30 -39.27
CA ALA A 150 6.90 -2.66 -39.14
C ALA A 150 7.25 -3.17 -37.74
N LEU A 151 6.41 -2.88 -36.74
CA LEU A 151 6.63 -3.25 -35.34
C LEU A 151 6.12 -4.66 -35.03
N PRO A 152 6.68 -5.34 -34.01
CA PRO A 152 6.22 -6.67 -33.61
C PRO A 152 4.73 -6.74 -33.26
N ALA A 153 4.16 -7.94 -33.25
CA ALA A 153 2.78 -8.14 -32.83
C ALA A 153 2.56 -7.63 -31.39
N LEU A 154 1.44 -6.94 -31.13
CA LEU A 154 1.12 -6.46 -29.80
C LEU A 154 0.50 -7.59 -28.98
N PRO A 155 0.72 -7.62 -27.65
CA PRO A 155 0.04 -8.56 -26.78
C PRO A 155 -1.48 -8.45 -26.88
N THR A 156 -2.21 -9.55 -26.72
CA THR A 156 -3.69 -9.59 -26.85
C THR A 156 -4.45 -8.70 -25.87
N VAL A 157 -3.80 -8.24 -24.80
CA VAL A 157 -4.36 -7.33 -23.81
C VAL A 157 -4.38 -5.87 -24.28
N TRP A 158 -3.69 -5.54 -25.37
CA TRP A 158 -3.72 -4.18 -25.92
C TRP A 158 -5.11 -3.81 -26.46
N PRO A 159 -5.53 -2.54 -26.35
CA PRO A 159 -6.78 -2.08 -26.94
C PRO A 159 -6.80 -2.33 -28.46
N CYS A 160 -7.94 -2.80 -28.97
CA CYS A 160 -8.10 -3.04 -30.41
C CYS A 160 -8.18 -1.75 -31.24
N ASN A 161 -8.53 -0.64 -30.60
CA ASN A 161 -8.63 0.67 -31.24
C ASN A 161 -7.37 1.48 -30.92
N ASP A 162 -6.52 1.71 -31.93
CA ASP A 162 -5.26 2.48 -31.86
C ASP A 162 -5.46 4.00 -31.63
N MET A 163 -6.63 4.39 -31.12
CA MET A 163 -6.96 5.74 -30.69
C MET A 163 -7.56 5.80 -29.27
N ASP A 164 -7.61 4.66 -28.57
CA ASP A 164 -8.23 4.57 -27.25
C ASP A 164 -7.23 4.91 -26.12
N SER A 165 -7.01 6.20 -25.88
CA SER A 165 -6.10 6.67 -24.84
C SER A 165 -6.49 6.19 -23.43
N GLN A 166 -7.79 6.09 -23.12
CA GLN A 166 -8.25 5.61 -21.82
C GLN A 166 -7.96 4.12 -21.66
N GLY A 167 -8.33 3.31 -22.66
CA GLY A 167 -8.05 1.88 -22.66
C GLY A 167 -6.55 1.56 -22.61
N PHE A 168 -5.72 2.39 -23.24
CA PHE A 168 -4.25 2.26 -23.17
C PHE A 168 -3.74 2.45 -21.74
N LEU A 169 -4.11 3.55 -21.09
CA LEU A 169 -3.70 3.82 -19.71
C LEU A 169 -4.22 2.75 -18.74
N GLN A 170 -5.46 2.31 -18.90
CA GLN A 170 -5.99 1.17 -18.13
C GLN A 170 -5.15 -0.08 -18.34
N THR A 171 -4.76 -0.38 -19.58
CA THR A 171 -3.91 -1.53 -19.90
C THR A 171 -2.55 -1.44 -19.21
N LEU A 172 -1.90 -0.27 -19.23
CA LEU A 172 -0.62 -0.04 -18.54
C LEU A 172 -0.74 -0.27 -17.03
N VAL A 173 -1.80 0.22 -16.39
CA VAL A 173 -2.03 0.01 -14.95
C VAL A 173 -2.21 -1.48 -14.64
N HIS A 174 -2.97 -2.22 -15.44
CA HIS A 174 -3.12 -3.67 -15.28
C HIS A 174 -1.79 -4.42 -15.48
N LEU A 175 -0.96 -3.96 -16.42
CA LEU A 175 0.36 -4.56 -16.65
C LEU A 175 1.34 -4.23 -15.54
N ALA A 176 1.30 -3.03 -14.94
CA ALA A 176 2.06 -2.72 -13.73
C ALA A 176 1.70 -3.70 -12.60
N ASP A 177 0.41 -3.96 -12.38
CA ASP A 177 -0.04 -4.92 -11.37
C ASP A 177 0.49 -6.34 -11.68
N ARG A 178 0.35 -6.78 -12.94
CA ARG A 178 0.69 -8.14 -13.36
C ARG A 178 2.18 -8.41 -13.50
N GLN A 179 2.97 -7.46 -13.97
CA GLN A 179 4.39 -7.63 -14.28
C GLN A 179 5.31 -7.12 -13.17
N ILE A 180 4.88 -6.14 -12.37
CA ILE A 180 5.70 -5.54 -11.31
C ILE A 180 5.25 -6.02 -9.94
N ARG A 181 4.00 -5.75 -9.54
CA ARG A 181 3.56 -6.03 -8.16
C ARG A 181 3.38 -7.53 -7.90
N ARG A 182 2.60 -8.23 -8.73
CA ARG A 182 2.26 -9.65 -8.51
C ARG A 182 3.48 -10.58 -8.45
N PRO A 183 4.47 -10.50 -9.37
CA PRO A 183 5.64 -11.39 -9.32
C PRO A 183 6.50 -11.16 -8.09
N ASN A 184 6.53 -9.91 -7.59
CA ASN A 184 7.29 -9.53 -6.40
C ASN A 184 6.50 -9.64 -5.09
N ARG A 185 5.23 -10.08 -5.13
CA ARG A 185 4.32 -10.18 -3.96
C ARG A 185 4.92 -11.04 -2.85
N GLY A 186 5.54 -12.18 -3.17
CA GLY A 186 6.11 -13.09 -2.17
C GLY A 186 7.30 -12.49 -1.40
N SER A 187 8.10 -11.62 -2.04
CA SER A 187 9.28 -11.02 -1.40
C SER A 187 8.99 -9.66 -0.77
N PHE A 188 8.14 -8.83 -1.37
CA PHE A 188 7.94 -7.43 -0.98
C PHE A 188 6.50 -7.09 -0.56
N GLY A 189 5.55 -8.02 -0.70
CA GLY A 189 4.14 -7.79 -0.35
C GLY A 189 3.96 -7.30 1.08
N GLY A 190 4.52 -8.00 2.06
CA GLY A 190 4.46 -7.59 3.48
C GLY A 190 5.05 -6.21 3.73
N LEU A 191 6.13 -5.85 3.01
CA LEU A 191 6.74 -4.52 3.09
C LEU A 191 5.80 -3.45 2.52
N PHE A 192 5.20 -3.67 1.35
CA PHE A 192 4.21 -2.75 0.78
C PHE A 192 3.02 -2.54 1.73
N ALA A 193 2.50 -3.62 2.33
CA ALA A 193 1.40 -3.55 3.30
C ALA A 193 1.81 -2.78 4.58
N ALA A 194 3.01 -3.03 5.11
CA ALA A 194 3.54 -2.31 6.26
C ALA A 194 3.77 -0.81 6.00
N LEU A 195 4.11 -0.45 4.75
CA LEU A 195 4.21 0.93 4.27
C LEU A 195 2.84 1.56 3.95
N GLY A 196 1.75 0.82 4.08
CA GLY A 196 0.39 1.32 3.84
C GLY A 196 0.02 1.42 2.37
N ILE A 197 0.61 0.60 1.49
CA ILE A 197 0.19 0.43 0.10
C ILE A 197 -0.74 -0.80 0.03
N PRO A 198 -2.06 -0.62 -0.20
CA PRO A 198 -3.00 -1.73 -0.32
C PRO A 198 -2.67 -2.69 -1.48
N GLU A 199 -3.09 -3.96 -1.37
CA GLU A 199 -2.82 -4.94 -2.43
C GLU A 199 -3.57 -4.66 -3.73
N ASN A 200 -4.74 -4.03 -3.66
CA ASN A 200 -5.63 -3.79 -4.78
C ASN A 200 -5.48 -2.38 -5.40
N THR A 201 -4.52 -1.57 -4.94
CA THR A 201 -4.43 -0.15 -5.32
C THR A 201 -4.27 0.08 -6.81
N LEU A 202 -3.48 -0.73 -7.52
CA LEU A 202 -3.35 -0.62 -8.98
C LEU A 202 -4.64 -1.03 -9.70
N ALA A 203 -5.35 -2.06 -9.23
CA ALA A 203 -6.64 -2.44 -9.80
C ALA A 203 -7.69 -1.34 -9.59
N GLU A 204 -7.72 -0.72 -8.41
CA GLU A 204 -8.58 0.44 -8.13
C GLU A 204 -8.21 1.66 -8.97
N LEU A 205 -6.91 1.89 -9.20
CA LEU A 205 -6.44 2.96 -10.08
C LEU A 205 -6.94 2.73 -11.52
N ALA A 206 -6.86 1.50 -12.01
CA ALA A 206 -7.36 1.15 -13.35
C ALA A 206 -8.87 1.42 -13.50
N GLY A 207 -9.66 1.08 -12.48
CA GLY A 207 -11.10 1.36 -12.45
C GLY A 207 -11.47 2.85 -12.39
N ARG A 208 -10.52 3.71 -12.00
CA ARG A 208 -10.71 5.17 -11.85
C ARG A 208 -10.09 6.01 -12.97
N VAL A 209 -9.49 5.38 -13.98
CA VAL A 209 -8.90 6.11 -15.12
C VAL A 209 -10.01 6.92 -15.81
N PRO A 210 -9.90 8.26 -15.86
CA PRO A 210 -10.95 9.12 -16.40
C PRO A 210 -11.06 8.99 -17.92
N ALA A 211 -12.16 9.51 -18.48
CA ALA A 211 -12.30 9.62 -19.93
C ALA A 211 -11.23 10.59 -20.49
N MET A 212 -10.54 10.14 -21.54
CA MET A 212 -9.44 10.87 -22.17
C MET A 212 -9.77 11.18 -23.63
N ALA A 213 -9.15 12.23 -24.19
CA ALA A 213 -9.26 12.52 -25.61
C ALA A 213 -8.62 11.39 -26.41
N ARG A 214 -9.18 11.08 -27.57
CA ARG A 214 -8.70 10.03 -28.46
C ARG A 214 -7.50 10.55 -29.24
N ARG A 215 -6.34 9.90 -29.09
CA ARG A 215 -5.10 10.22 -29.81
C ARG A 215 -4.60 9.01 -30.56
N PRO A 216 -4.09 9.19 -31.78
CA PRO A 216 -3.58 8.08 -32.54
C PRO A 216 -2.25 7.58 -31.95
N TYR A 217 -2.14 6.27 -31.74
CA TYR A 217 -0.96 5.67 -31.12
C TYR A 217 0.30 5.78 -31.99
N SER A 218 1.46 5.83 -31.34
CA SER A 218 2.79 5.78 -31.96
C SER A 218 3.70 4.78 -31.26
N LEU A 219 4.87 4.53 -31.84
CA LEU A 219 5.98 3.98 -31.08
C LEU A 219 6.36 4.97 -29.98
N LEU A 220 6.60 4.44 -28.78
CA LEU A 220 7.04 5.16 -27.60
C LEU A 220 8.33 4.51 -27.10
N HIS A 221 9.27 5.31 -26.62
CA HIS A 221 10.48 4.80 -25.97
C HIS A 221 10.20 4.28 -24.56
N ALA A 222 9.32 4.96 -23.82
CA ALA A 222 8.91 4.69 -22.44
C ALA A 222 10.04 4.64 -21.39
N ASP A 223 11.24 5.12 -21.75
CA ASP A 223 12.39 5.19 -20.84
C ASP A 223 13.45 6.21 -21.28
N LEU A 224 13.02 7.32 -21.88
CA LEU A 224 13.96 8.32 -22.39
C LEU A 224 14.43 9.25 -21.26
N HIS A 225 15.52 8.87 -20.57
CA HIS A 225 16.20 9.69 -19.56
C HIS A 225 17.63 10.04 -19.97
N ARG A 226 18.32 10.83 -19.14
CA ARG A 226 19.63 11.43 -19.46
C ARG A 226 20.74 10.40 -19.76
N ASP A 227 20.63 9.18 -19.25
CA ASP A 227 21.62 8.13 -19.55
C ASP A 227 21.31 7.40 -20.87
N ASN A 228 20.05 7.41 -21.29
CA ASN A 228 19.57 6.80 -22.55
C ASN A 228 19.61 7.78 -23.74
N VAL A 229 20.18 8.97 -23.54
CA VAL A 229 20.41 9.97 -24.59
C VAL A 229 21.90 10.21 -24.73
N ILE A 230 22.44 9.90 -25.90
CA ILE A 230 23.85 10.13 -26.24
C ILE A 230 23.96 11.45 -27.00
N VAL A 231 24.82 12.35 -26.50
CA VAL A 231 25.23 13.57 -27.19
C VAL A 231 26.35 13.21 -28.16
N SER A 232 26.12 13.41 -29.45
CA SER A 232 27.09 13.05 -30.49
C SER A 232 28.28 14.02 -30.51
N TYR A 233 29.46 13.53 -30.88
CA TYR A 233 30.63 14.40 -31.06
C TYR A 233 30.56 15.23 -32.35
N ALA A 234 29.92 14.70 -33.39
CA ALA A 234 29.82 15.32 -34.71
C ALA A 234 28.77 16.45 -34.76
N GLY A 235 27.86 16.51 -33.79
CA GLY A 235 26.83 17.55 -33.69
C GLY A 235 25.62 17.36 -34.60
N ASP A 236 25.65 16.41 -35.54
CA ASP A 236 24.54 16.07 -36.42
C ASP A 236 24.35 14.54 -36.55
N PRO A 237 23.27 13.96 -36.00
CA PRO A 237 22.27 14.62 -35.16
C PRO A 237 22.87 14.98 -33.79
N PRO A 238 22.33 16.00 -33.10
CA PRO A 238 22.85 16.40 -31.79
C PRO A 238 22.64 15.32 -30.71
N LEU A 239 21.59 14.52 -30.83
CA LEU A 239 21.15 13.56 -29.82
C LEU A 239 20.74 12.23 -30.46
N ILE A 240 21.11 11.12 -29.80
CA ILE A 240 20.78 9.76 -30.22
C ILE A 240 20.16 9.00 -29.04
N CYS A 241 18.99 8.40 -29.25
CA CYS A 241 18.32 7.57 -28.24
C CYS A 241 18.87 6.13 -28.26
N VAL A 242 19.18 5.60 -27.08
CA VAL A 242 19.63 4.22 -26.89
C VAL A 242 18.72 3.51 -25.87
N ASP A 243 18.85 2.19 -25.81
CA ASP A 243 18.09 1.31 -24.93
C ASP A 243 16.58 1.24 -25.22
N TRP A 244 16.23 0.51 -26.28
CA TRP A 244 14.85 0.38 -26.78
C TRP A 244 14.08 -0.76 -26.11
N GLU A 245 14.60 -1.31 -25.00
CA GLU A 245 14.09 -2.53 -24.40
C GLU A 245 12.71 -2.40 -23.73
N LEU A 246 12.33 -1.16 -23.38
CA LEU A 246 11.03 -0.82 -22.79
C LEU A 246 10.08 -0.17 -23.79
N ALA A 247 10.50 -0.07 -25.05
CA ALA A 247 9.68 0.55 -26.08
C ALA A 247 8.34 -0.17 -26.23
N THR A 248 7.32 0.63 -26.55
CA THR A 248 5.93 0.19 -26.56
C THR A 248 5.15 0.92 -27.65
N TYR A 249 3.89 0.55 -27.86
CA TYR A 249 3.01 1.20 -28.82
C TYR A 249 1.78 1.74 -28.11
N GLY A 250 1.51 3.04 -28.21
CA GLY A 250 0.40 3.64 -27.47
C GLY A 250 0.28 5.14 -27.58
N ASP A 251 -0.43 5.73 -26.64
CA ASP A 251 -0.65 7.18 -26.58
C ASP A 251 0.68 7.96 -26.38
N PRO A 252 1.03 8.89 -27.29
CA PRO A 252 2.23 9.72 -27.20
C PRO A 252 2.42 10.48 -25.88
N LEU A 253 1.33 10.83 -25.19
CA LEU A 253 1.42 11.52 -23.90
C LEU A 253 2.04 10.68 -22.78
N HIS A 254 2.00 9.35 -22.89
CA HIS A 254 2.66 8.48 -21.93
C HIS A 254 4.18 8.68 -21.96
N ASP A 255 4.76 8.76 -23.15
CA ASP A 255 6.21 8.92 -23.31
C ASP A 255 6.68 10.29 -22.83
N LEU A 256 5.89 11.35 -23.12
CA LEU A 256 6.14 12.69 -22.56
C LEU A 256 6.09 12.67 -21.02
N ALA A 257 5.09 12.02 -20.42
CA ALA A 257 4.98 11.95 -18.97
C ALA A 257 6.16 11.21 -18.33
N THR A 258 6.54 10.05 -18.89
CA THR A 258 7.69 9.28 -18.42
C THR A 258 8.99 10.07 -18.59
N HIS A 259 9.17 10.76 -19.72
CA HIS A 259 10.31 11.64 -19.98
C HIS A 259 10.42 12.76 -18.94
N LEU A 260 9.34 13.51 -18.68
CA LEU A 260 9.32 14.60 -17.69
C LEU A 260 9.73 14.12 -16.29
N VAL A 261 9.25 12.96 -15.86
CA VAL A 261 9.56 12.39 -14.55
C VAL A 261 11.01 11.91 -14.48
N ARG A 262 11.47 11.15 -15.47
CA ARG A 262 12.79 10.50 -15.43
C ARG A 262 13.95 11.43 -15.78
N MET A 263 13.72 12.46 -16.59
CA MET A 263 14.75 13.47 -16.90
C MET A 263 15.06 14.40 -15.72
N ARG A 264 14.18 14.48 -14.71
CA ARG A 264 14.35 15.32 -13.52
C ARG A 264 14.73 16.76 -13.88
N TYR A 265 13.95 17.37 -14.77
CA TYR A 265 14.05 18.80 -15.08
C TYR A 265 13.76 19.65 -13.84
N PRO A 266 14.41 20.82 -13.69
CA PRO A 266 13.93 21.90 -12.81
C PRO A 266 12.45 22.22 -13.07
N ALA A 267 11.71 22.58 -12.02
CA ALA A 267 10.25 22.76 -12.10
C ALA A 267 9.82 23.86 -13.09
N ASP A 268 10.65 24.89 -13.27
CA ASP A 268 10.46 26.01 -14.21
C ASP A 268 10.60 25.59 -15.68
N GLN A 269 11.34 24.52 -15.99
CA GLN A 269 11.49 24.02 -17.36
C GLN A 269 10.37 23.06 -17.81
N TRP A 270 9.46 22.66 -16.92
CA TRP A 270 8.40 21.72 -17.29
C TRP A 270 7.50 22.28 -18.39
N ALA A 271 7.13 23.56 -18.31
CA ALA A 271 6.30 24.21 -19.32
C ALA A 271 7.04 24.27 -20.67
N GLU A 272 8.31 24.66 -20.66
CA GLU A 272 9.17 24.72 -21.85
C GLU A 272 9.26 23.37 -22.58
N VAL A 273 9.47 22.27 -21.85
CA VAL A 273 9.54 20.91 -22.42
C VAL A 273 8.19 20.49 -23.01
N VAL A 274 7.09 20.77 -22.31
CA VAL A 274 5.73 20.45 -22.80
C VAL A 274 5.40 21.22 -24.07
N ASP A 275 5.74 22.52 -24.11
CA ASP A 275 5.49 23.37 -25.28
C ASP A 275 6.35 22.96 -26.48
N ALA A 276 7.63 22.64 -26.26
CA ALA A 276 8.52 22.13 -27.30
C ALA A 276 8.01 20.80 -27.88
N TRP A 277 7.58 19.87 -27.01
CA TRP A 277 6.98 18.61 -27.44
C TRP A 277 5.68 18.83 -28.23
N ALA A 278 4.82 19.73 -27.75
CA ALA A 278 3.56 20.05 -28.43
C ALA A 278 3.81 20.64 -29.82
N GLY A 279 4.77 21.56 -29.96
CA GLY A 279 5.17 22.13 -31.24
C GLY A 279 5.66 21.05 -32.21
N ALA A 280 6.60 20.22 -31.79
CA ALA A 280 7.15 19.14 -32.62
C ALA A 280 6.07 18.11 -33.03
N MET A 281 5.18 17.72 -32.12
CA MET A 281 4.08 16.80 -32.44
C MET A 281 3.01 17.43 -33.31
N GLN A 282 2.75 18.74 -33.19
CA GLN A 282 1.78 19.43 -34.02
C GLN A 282 2.17 19.39 -35.50
N GLU A 283 3.47 19.47 -35.81
CA GLU A 283 3.97 19.40 -37.19
C GLU A 283 3.82 17.99 -37.79
N ILE A 284 4.12 16.95 -37.02
CA ILE A 284 4.16 15.57 -37.50
C ILE A 284 2.77 14.91 -37.43
N ARG A 285 2.07 15.10 -36.32
CA ARG A 285 0.80 14.43 -36.03
C ARG A 285 -0.11 15.30 -35.16
N PRO A 286 -0.81 16.31 -35.74
CA PRO A 286 -1.68 17.24 -35.00
C PRO A 286 -2.65 16.59 -34.01
N ALA A 287 -3.23 15.44 -34.36
CA ALA A 287 -4.17 14.75 -33.48
C ALA A 287 -3.55 14.20 -32.18
N ALA A 288 -2.22 14.11 -32.09
CA ALA A 288 -1.50 13.63 -30.90
C ALA A 288 -1.50 14.64 -29.75
N VAL A 289 -1.63 15.95 -30.02
CA VAL A 289 -1.64 16.98 -28.95
C VAL A 289 -3.02 17.24 -28.38
N ASN A 290 -4.07 16.61 -28.93
CA ASN A 290 -5.45 16.78 -28.49
C ASN A 290 -5.57 16.56 -26.97
N GLY A 291 -6.16 17.51 -26.24
CA GLY A 291 -6.39 17.37 -24.80
C GLY A 291 -5.14 17.29 -23.91
N LEU A 292 -3.96 17.67 -24.42
CA LEU A 292 -2.66 17.64 -23.71
C LEU A 292 -2.75 18.15 -22.26
N ALA A 293 -3.21 19.39 -22.07
CA ALA A 293 -3.28 20.03 -20.75
C ALA A 293 -4.17 19.28 -19.74
N ARG A 294 -5.23 18.62 -20.22
CA ARG A 294 -6.16 17.87 -19.37
C ARG A 294 -5.64 16.47 -19.07
N ASP A 295 -5.04 15.80 -20.05
CA ASP A 295 -4.82 14.36 -19.98
C ASP A 295 -3.39 13.99 -19.56
N LEU A 296 -2.39 14.88 -19.73
CA LEU A 296 -1.00 14.64 -19.31
C LEU A 296 -0.87 14.31 -17.82
N ARG A 297 -1.65 15.00 -16.97
CA ARG A 297 -1.69 14.76 -15.52
C ARG A 297 -2.06 13.32 -15.16
N HIS A 298 -2.83 12.62 -16.00
CA HIS A 298 -3.24 11.24 -15.75
C HIS A 298 -2.09 10.25 -16.00
N TYR A 299 -1.27 10.49 -17.03
CA TYR A 299 -0.05 9.71 -17.24
C TYR A 299 1.04 10.03 -16.20
N LEU A 300 1.16 11.29 -15.77
CA LEU A 300 2.05 11.67 -14.66
C LEU A 300 1.65 10.99 -13.35
N ALA A 301 0.35 10.97 -13.04
CA ALA A 301 -0.19 10.26 -11.89
C ALA A 301 0.11 8.76 -11.97
N PHE A 302 -0.03 8.15 -13.16
CA PHE A 302 0.33 6.76 -13.38
C PHE A 302 1.83 6.48 -13.20
N GLU A 303 2.72 7.31 -13.76
CA GLU A 303 4.17 7.13 -13.58
C GLU A 303 4.54 7.17 -12.09
N ARG A 304 4.01 8.13 -11.34
CA ARG A 304 4.22 8.22 -9.88
C ARG A 304 3.65 7.01 -9.14
N ALA A 305 2.46 6.55 -9.55
CA ALA A 305 1.79 5.38 -8.98
C ALA A 305 2.57 4.08 -9.22
N GLN A 306 3.16 3.88 -10.40
CA GLN A 306 3.91 2.67 -10.69
C GLN A 306 5.32 2.69 -10.09
N SER A 307 5.99 3.85 -10.05
CA SER A 307 7.39 3.96 -9.63
C SER A 307 7.62 3.70 -8.14
N VAL A 308 6.59 3.84 -7.30
CA VAL A 308 6.71 3.49 -5.86
C VAL A 308 7.12 2.03 -5.64
N PHE A 309 6.65 1.11 -6.48
CA PHE A 309 6.98 -0.30 -6.37
C PHE A 309 8.47 -0.58 -6.62
N PRO A 310 9.04 -0.25 -7.80
CA PRO A 310 10.46 -0.46 -8.07
C PRO A 310 11.38 0.37 -7.17
N ASP A 311 10.99 1.59 -6.77
CA ASP A 311 11.83 2.41 -5.89
C ASP A 311 11.92 1.80 -4.48
N VAL A 312 10.80 1.33 -3.92
CA VAL A 312 10.81 0.60 -2.64
C VAL A 312 11.60 -0.70 -2.75
N MET A 313 11.45 -1.44 -3.85
CA MET A 313 12.18 -2.69 -4.06
C MET A 313 13.69 -2.46 -4.16
N ARG A 314 14.14 -1.43 -4.89
CA ARG A 314 15.56 -1.08 -5.02
C ARG A 314 16.14 -0.59 -3.69
N ALA A 315 15.44 0.30 -2.99
CA ALA A 315 15.86 0.79 -1.68
C ALA A 315 15.95 -0.32 -0.63
N ALA A 316 15.06 -1.31 -0.68
CA ALA A 316 15.13 -2.47 0.19
C ALA A 316 16.30 -3.40 -0.17
N ARG A 317 16.52 -3.68 -1.47
CA ARG A 317 17.63 -4.52 -1.95
C ARG A 317 19.01 -3.91 -1.67
N SER A 318 19.17 -2.59 -1.77
CA SER A 318 20.46 -1.94 -1.47
C SER A 318 20.92 -2.20 -0.04
N LEU A 319 19.98 -2.35 0.91
CA LEU A 319 20.25 -2.71 2.30
C LEU A 319 20.68 -4.18 2.48
N GLU A 320 20.27 -5.09 1.59
CA GLU A 320 20.76 -6.47 1.60
C GLU A 320 22.23 -6.53 1.19
N GLU A 321 22.62 -5.75 0.17
CA GLU A 321 23.97 -5.72 -0.38
C GLU A 321 24.97 -5.05 0.57
N SER A 322 24.59 -3.93 1.18
CA SER A 322 25.43 -3.20 2.14
C SER A 322 24.56 -2.56 3.23
N PHE A 323 24.77 -2.97 4.47
CA PHE A 323 24.04 -2.41 5.62
C PHE A 323 24.95 -1.52 6.48
N THR A 324 24.63 -0.24 6.48
CA THR A 324 25.15 0.80 7.38
C THR A 324 24.00 1.68 7.87
N GLN A 325 24.22 2.44 8.96
CA GLN A 325 23.21 3.39 9.44
C GLN A 325 22.90 4.45 8.36
N THR A 326 23.92 4.93 7.65
CA THR A 326 23.78 5.88 6.54
C THR A 326 22.95 5.31 5.40
N SER A 327 23.22 4.07 4.95
CA SER A 327 22.42 3.45 3.89
C SER A 327 20.95 3.24 4.30
N LEU A 328 20.69 2.97 5.58
CA LEU A 328 19.32 2.83 6.10
C LEU A 328 18.57 4.17 6.07
N ASP A 329 19.24 5.26 6.42
CA ASP A 329 18.66 6.60 6.39
C ASP A 329 18.42 7.05 4.93
N GLU A 330 19.34 6.75 4.01
CA GLU A 330 19.19 7.00 2.58
C GLU A 330 18.02 6.22 1.96
N ALA A 331 17.94 4.90 2.23
CA ALA A 331 16.83 4.06 1.77
C ALA A 331 15.49 4.52 2.36
N THR A 332 15.48 4.96 3.62
CA THR A 332 14.29 5.52 4.26
C THR A 332 13.83 6.80 3.56
N ALA A 333 14.76 7.71 3.22
CA ALA A 333 14.45 8.94 2.51
C ALA A 333 13.97 8.68 1.07
N GLU A 334 14.53 7.68 0.38
CA GLU A 334 14.09 7.26 -0.95
C GLU A 334 12.66 6.71 -0.92
N VAL A 335 12.37 5.77 -0.02
CA VAL A 335 11.02 5.21 0.15
C VAL A 335 10.02 6.30 0.52
N ARG A 336 10.39 7.23 1.41
CA ARG A 336 9.53 8.35 1.79
C ARG A 336 9.15 9.20 0.57
N ARG A 337 10.13 9.61 -0.24
CA ARG A 337 9.88 10.39 -1.46
C ARG A 337 8.99 9.64 -2.45
N ALA A 338 9.21 8.34 -2.62
CA ALA A 338 8.40 7.51 -3.49
C ALA A 338 6.93 7.41 -3.01
N LEU A 339 6.71 7.24 -1.71
CA LEU A 339 5.38 7.22 -1.10
C LEU A 339 4.68 8.58 -1.20
N GLU A 340 5.40 9.68 -0.97
CA GLU A 340 4.86 11.05 -1.11
C GLU A 340 4.44 11.34 -2.55
N ALA A 341 5.23 10.92 -3.54
CA ALA A 341 4.89 11.08 -4.95
C ALA A 341 3.67 10.25 -5.38
N ALA A 342 3.52 9.04 -4.82
CA ALA A 342 2.44 8.12 -5.14
C ALA A 342 1.17 8.34 -4.29
N ALA A 343 1.22 9.17 -3.25
CA ALA A 343 0.14 9.36 -2.28
C ALA A 343 -1.19 9.74 -2.93
N GLU A 344 -1.20 10.78 -3.77
CA GLU A 344 -2.42 11.24 -4.45
C GLU A 344 -2.93 10.23 -5.51
N PRO A 345 -2.09 9.73 -6.44
CA PRO A 345 -2.53 8.79 -7.48
C PRO A 345 -3.12 7.49 -6.91
N LEU A 346 -2.45 6.96 -5.89
CA LEU A 346 -2.85 5.73 -5.20
C LEU A 346 -3.91 5.97 -4.12
N ARG A 347 -4.25 7.23 -3.81
CA ARG A 347 -5.14 7.63 -2.71
C ARG A 347 -4.70 7.04 -1.36
N LEU A 348 -3.40 7.10 -1.08
CA LEU A 348 -2.87 6.67 0.21
C LEU A 348 -3.41 7.58 1.32
N THR A 349 -4.05 6.99 2.32
CA THR A 349 -4.69 7.73 3.43
C THR A 349 -3.68 8.56 4.23
N LYS A 350 -2.51 7.99 4.53
CA LYS A 350 -1.42 8.66 5.25
C LYS A 350 -0.07 8.09 4.82
N VAL A 351 0.84 8.97 4.45
CA VAL A 351 2.25 8.59 4.23
C VAL A 351 2.90 8.29 5.60
N PRO A 352 3.49 7.10 5.80
CA PRO A 352 4.21 6.76 7.02
C PRO A 352 5.35 7.74 7.32
N ARG A 353 5.60 8.01 8.62
CA ARG A 353 6.75 8.83 9.02
C ARG A 353 8.06 8.07 8.83
N GLU A 354 9.18 8.79 8.75
CA GLU A 354 10.52 8.19 8.59
C GLU A 354 10.83 7.08 9.59
N GLY A 355 10.44 7.24 10.86
CA GLY A 355 10.60 6.20 11.87
C GLY A 355 9.83 4.91 11.55
N GLU A 356 8.64 5.01 10.96
CA GLU A 356 7.83 3.85 10.56
C GLU A 356 8.42 3.15 9.34
N ILE A 357 8.85 3.93 8.33
CA ILE A 357 9.50 3.43 7.11
C ILE A 357 10.79 2.69 7.47
N ARG A 358 11.66 3.33 8.26
CA ARG A 358 12.93 2.77 8.72
C ARG A 358 12.73 1.42 9.42
N ARG A 359 11.73 1.34 10.31
CA ARG A 359 11.39 0.08 11.00
C ARG A 359 10.86 -0.98 10.05
N ALA A 360 10.02 -0.62 9.08
CA ALA A 360 9.51 -1.56 8.09
C ALA A 360 10.62 -2.16 7.22
N LEU A 361 11.53 -1.32 6.70
CA LEU A 361 12.72 -1.73 5.95
C LEU A 361 13.62 -2.65 6.77
N PHE A 362 13.87 -2.27 8.03
CA PHE A 362 14.71 -3.04 8.93
C PHE A 362 14.13 -4.43 9.23
N ARG A 363 12.82 -4.56 9.50
CA ARG A 363 12.16 -5.86 9.71
C ARG A 363 12.22 -6.74 8.47
N TRP A 364 11.95 -6.14 7.31
CA TRP A 364 12.03 -6.83 6.03
C TRP A 364 13.43 -7.41 5.81
N LEU A 365 14.48 -6.61 6.04
CA LEU A 365 15.88 -7.04 5.91
C LEU A 365 16.20 -8.21 6.85
N VAL A 366 15.87 -8.06 8.13
CA VAL A 366 16.16 -9.07 9.17
C VAL A 366 15.53 -10.43 8.85
N SER A 367 14.31 -10.45 8.30
CA SER A 367 13.61 -11.70 7.96
C SER A 367 14.27 -12.50 6.84
N ARG A 368 15.05 -11.84 5.97
CA ARG A 368 15.68 -12.44 4.79
C ARG A 368 17.10 -12.93 5.05
N MET A 369 17.67 -12.56 6.20
CA MET A 369 19.02 -12.95 6.60
C MET A 369 19.11 -14.36 7.25
N ASN A 370 18.02 -15.14 7.21
CA ASN A 370 17.95 -16.57 7.59
C ASN A 370 18.60 -16.93 8.94
N GLY A 371 18.66 -15.99 9.88
CA GLY A 371 19.28 -16.21 11.19
C GLY A 371 20.79 -16.45 11.16
N ASP A 372 21.50 -16.19 10.05
CA ASP A 372 22.97 -16.18 10.03
C ASP A 372 23.49 -14.91 10.73
N ILE A 373 23.42 -14.98 12.06
CA ILE A 373 23.80 -13.95 13.02
C ILE A 373 25.33 -14.00 13.23
N SER A 374 26.01 -14.99 12.65
CA SER A 374 27.45 -15.22 12.83
C SER A 374 28.25 -14.14 12.10
N GLY A 375 28.51 -13.04 12.81
CA GLY A 375 29.38 -11.94 12.36
C GLY A 375 28.78 -10.54 12.43
N ARG A 376 27.51 -10.37 12.81
CA ARG A 376 26.85 -9.04 12.86
C ARG A 376 26.15 -8.79 14.19
N ALA A 377 26.91 -8.34 15.20
CA ALA A 377 26.45 -8.04 16.57
C ALA A 377 25.24 -7.07 16.66
N TRP A 378 24.95 -6.30 15.61
CA TRP A 378 23.80 -5.39 15.56
C TRP A 378 22.46 -6.09 15.27
N ILE A 379 22.45 -7.27 14.64
CA ILE A 379 21.23 -8.08 14.43
C ILE A 379 20.80 -8.73 15.75
N ALA A 380 21.74 -9.11 16.61
CA ALA A 380 21.42 -9.55 17.97
C ALA A 380 20.72 -8.44 18.77
N LYS A 381 21.15 -7.17 18.59
CA LYS A 381 20.44 -5.99 19.14
C LYS A 381 19.06 -5.77 18.51
N ALA A 382 18.79 -6.24 17.30
CA ALA A 382 17.46 -6.14 16.67
C ALA A 382 16.40 -7.00 17.37
N PHE A 383 16.83 -8.13 17.93
CA PHE A 383 16.00 -9.08 18.67
C PHE A 383 16.12 -8.93 20.20
N GLU A 384 16.89 -7.96 20.68
CA GLU A 384 16.93 -7.63 22.11
C GLU A 384 15.57 -7.07 22.50
N TRP A 385 14.79 -7.97 23.03
CA TRP A 385 13.46 -7.79 23.53
C TRP A 385 13.51 -7.72 25.04
N ARG A 386 12.84 -6.72 25.60
CA ARG A 386 12.66 -6.59 27.05
C ARG A 386 11.27 -7.09 27.39
N PRO A 387 11.13 -8.30 27.95
CA PRO A 387 9.82 -8.80 28.37
C PRO A 387 9.25 -7.90 29.46
N ASP A 388 7.98 -7.55 29.33
CA ASP A 388 7.26 -6.80 30.35
C ASP A 388 6.88 -7.74 31.49
N ARG A 389 7.41 -7.47 32.68
CA ARG A 389 7.16 -8.27 33.89
C ARG A 389 5.69 -8.36 34.28
N ARG A 390 4.84 -7.47 33.76
CA ARG A 390 3.40 -7.56 33.96
C ARG A 390 2.88 -8.86 33.40
N VAL A 391 3.38 -9.38 32.28
CA VAL A 391 2.95 -10.67 31.69
C VAL A 391 4.02 -11.74 31.97
N PRO A 392 3.74 -12.75 32.80
CA PRO A 392 4.72 -13.79 33.12
C PRO A 392 5.02 -14.65 31.89
N GLU A 393 6.23 -15.22 31.85
CA GLU A 393 6.62 -16.17 30.81
C GLU A 393 5.72 -17.41 30.86
N ARG A 394 5.30 -17.87 29.68
CA ARG A 394 4.41 -19.01 29.54
C ARG A 394 5.18 -20.23 29.04
N PRO A 395 4.93 -21.44 29.59
CA PRO A 395 5.56 -22.67 29.10
C PRO A 395 5.20 -22.97 27.63
N ASP A 396 3.99 -22.61 27.19
CA ASP A 396 3.49 -22.81 25.83
C ASP A 396 3.95 -21.73 24.83
N PHE A 397 4.66 -20.69 25.29
CA PHE A 397 5.23 -19.65 24.44
C PHE A 397 6.56 -19.11 25.01
N PRO A 398 7.66 -19.89 24.92
CA PRO A 398 8.94 -19.52 25.49
C PRO A 398 9.61 -18.34 24.76
N PRO A 399 10.63 -17.69 25.34
CA PRO A 399 11.36 -16.59 24.68
C PRO A 399 11.93 -16.93 23.30
N ALA A 400 12.26 -18.20 23.05
CA ALA A 400 12.65 -18.67 21.72
C ALA A 400 11.52 -18.51 20.69
N ALA A 401 10.26 -18.79 21.08
CA ALA A 401 9.09 -18.61 20.22
C ALA A 401 8.81 -17.13 19.93
N VAL A 402 9.10 -16.22 20.87
CA VAL A 402 9.04 -14.76 20.64
C VAL A 402 10.00 -14.35 19.53
N ARG A 403 11.25 -14.85 19.57
CA ARG A 403 12.25 -14.56 18.54
C ARG A 403 11.83 -15.08 17.17
N GLU A 404 11.34 -16.32 17.10
CA GLU A 404 10.84 -16.90 15.86
C GLU A 404 9.61 -16.15 15.32
N ALA A 405 8.72 -15.69 16.19
CA ALA A 405 7.57 -14.86 15.80
C ALA A 405 8.00 -13.51 15.19
N LEU A 406 9.02 -12.85 15.76
CA LEU A 406 9.57 -11.60 15.24
C LEU A 406 10.27 -11.79 13.88
N LEU A 407 10.97 -12.92 13.69
CA LEU A 407 11.54 -13.29 12.39
C LEU A 407 10.45 -13.51 11.34
N ALA A 408 9.43 -14.28 11.69
CA ALA A 408 8.30 -14.58 10.81
C ALA A 408 7.48 -13.32 10.48
N GLU A 409 7.41 -12.33 11.38
CA GLU A 409 6.72 -11.06 11.14
C GLU A 409 7.30 -10.30 9.94
N GLY A 410 8.62 -10.19 9.85
CA GLY A 410 9.27 -9.47 8.74
C GLY A 410 9.13 -10.18 7.39
N ALA A 411 8.95 -11.49 7.39
CA ALA A 411 8.73 -12.33 6.21
C ALA A 411 7.24 -12.51 5.87
N ALA A 412 6.33 -11.95 6.66
CA ALA A 412 4.90 -12.17 6.49
C ALA A 412 4.43 -11.60 5.13
N PRO A 413 3.64 -12.37 4.36
CA PRO A 413 3.03 -11.86 3.13
C PRO A 413 1.97 -10.78 3.42
N ALA A 414 1.65 -9.97 2.41
CA ALA A 414 0.74 -8.82 2.54
C ALA A 414 -0.65 -9.17 3.08
N ASP A 415 -1.18 -10.34 2.73
CA ASP A 415 -2.48 -10.85 3.19
C ASP A 415 -2.51 -11.20 4.69
N ARG A 416 -1.35 -11.19 5.36
CA ARG A 416 -1.22 -11.43 6.80
C ARG A 416 -0.85 -10.19 7.61
N VAL A 417 -0.67 -9.04 6.95
CA VAL A 417 -0.30 -7.77 7.58
C VAL A 417 -1.48 -6.82 7.51
N PHE A 418 -2.07 -6.53 8.66
CA PHE A 418 -3.26 -5.70 8.80
C PHE A 418 -2.94 -4.43 9.58
N LYS A 419 -3.08 -3.28 8.93
CA LYS A 419 -2.92 -1.97 9.58
C LYS A 419 -4.26 -1.51 10.14
N GLY A 420 -4.41 -1.54 11.45
CA GLY A 420 -5.55 -0.99 12.18
C GLY A 420 -5.38 0.49 12.49
N THR A 421 -6.35 1.05 13.22
CA THR A 421 -6.34 2.45 13.69
C THR A 421 -5.21 2.69 14.69
N ALA A 422 -5.00 1.74 15.61
CA ALA A 422 -4.06 1.83 16.71
C ALA A 422 -2.82 0.94 16.58
N HIS A 423 -2.96 -0.18 15.85
CA HIS A 423 -1.98 -1.24 15.83
C HIS A 423 -1.70 -1.75 14.42
N LEU A 424 -0.46 -2.16 14.16
CA LEU A 424 -0.11 -3.04 13.04
C LEU A 424 -0.17 -4.48 13.54
N ASN A 425 -1.09 -5.27 12.99
CA ASN A 425 -1.32 -6.67 13.35
C ASN A 425 -0.77 -7.58 12.25
N THR A 426 0.18 -8.45 12.59
CA THR A 426 0.76 -9.41 11.65
C THR A 426 0.48 -10.83 12.13
N VAL A 427 -0.10 -11.67 11.27
CA VAL A 427 -0.39 -13.08 11.60
C VAL A 427 0.76 -13.96 11.15
N VAL A 428 1.37 -14.69 12.09
CA VAL A 428 2.55 -15.52 11.85
C VAL A 428 2.33 -16.94 12.34
N THR A 429 2.98 -17.90 11.67
CA THR A 429 3.06 -19.29 12.15
C THR A 429 4.42 -19.48 12.81
N VAL A 430 4.44 -19.93 14.06
CA VAL A 430 5.66 -20.10 14.84
C VAL A 430 5.95 -21.59 14.98
N PRO A 431 7.17 -22.07 14.63
CA PRO A 431 7.54 -23.46 14.84
C PRO A 431 7.40 -23.86 16.32
N GLY A 432 6.76 -25.01 16.58
CA GLY A 432 6.54 -25.52 17.94
C GLY A 432 5.35 -24.91 18.69
N VAL A 433 4.56 -24.04 18.04
CA VAL A 433 3.30 -23.50 18.59
C VAL A 433 2.13 -24.01 17.74
N ASP A 434 1.16 -24.65 18.39
CA ASP A 434 0.04 -25.34 17.73
C ASP A 434 -0.95 -24.41 16.99
N SER A 435 -0.93 -23.12 17.32
CA SER A 435 -1.83 -22.11 16.74
C SER A 435 -1.05 -20.93 16.17
N PRO A 436 -1.53 -20.29 15.09
CA PRO A 436 -0.95 -19.04 14.61
C PRO A 436 -0.98 -17.95 15.69
N VAL A 437 -0.03 -17.03 15.61
CA VAL A 437 0.18 -15.94 16.56
C VAL A 437 -0.05 -14.60 15.87
N VAL A 438 -0.68 -13.66 16.56
CA VAL A 438 -0.82 -12.27 16.12
C VAL A 438 0.23 -11.43 16.82
N VAL A 439 1.15 -10.87 16.04
CA VAL A 439 2.11 -9.86 16.50
C VAL A 439 1.44 -8.50 16.34
N ARG A 440 1.15 -7.81 17.45
CA ARG A 440 0.49 -6.50 17.49
C ARG A 440 1.52 -5.45 17.88
N ARG A 441 1.79 -4.47 17.01
CA ARG A 441 2.67 -3.33 17.31
C ARG A 441 1.88 -2.06 17.44
N LYS A 442 2.12 -1.30 18.52
CA LYS A 442 1.49 0.01 18.72
C LYS A 442 2.06 1.01 17.72
N LEU A 443 1.20 1.69 16.97
CA LEU A 443 1.61 2.77 16.07
C LEU A 443 1.87 4.05 16.91
N PRO A 444 3.00 4.75 16.72
CA PRO A 444 3.48 5.80 17.64
C PRO A 444 2.67 7.10 17.61
N ASP A 445 1.71 7.23 16.70
CA ASP A 445 1.17 8.53 16.29
C ASP A 445 -0.35 8.52 16.09
N VAL A 446 -1.01 7.61 16.80
CA VAL A 446 -2.45 7.43 16.71
C VAL A 446 -3.08 8.42 17.67
N CYS A 447 -3.71 9.46 17.11
CA CYS A 447 -4.62 10.32 17.84
C CYS A 447 -5.85 9.46 18.19
N ARG A 448 -5.74 8.67 19.27
CA ARG A 448 -6.86 7.89 19.80
C ARG A 448 -7.88 8.89 20.34
N ARG A 449 -8.98 9.04 19.61
CA ARG A 449 -10.10 9.91 20.00
C ARG A 449 -10.86 9.32 21.19
N GLU A 450 -10.98 7.99 21.19
CA GLU A 450 -11.50 7.23 22.30
C GLU A 450 -10.33 6.69 23.12
N ARG A 451 -10.31 7.04 24.42
CA ARG A 451 -9.24 6.66 25.34
C ARG A 451 -9.48 5.20 25.77
N GLY A 452 -8.43 4.39 25.78
CA GLY A 452 -8.46 3.08 26.47
C GLY A 452 -8.24 3.31 27.96
N PHE A 453 -9.11 2.76 28.80
CA PHE A 453 -9.08 2.98 30.25
C PHE A 453 -8.38 1.84 30.99
N LEU A 454 -8.55 0.63 30.49
CA LEU A 454 -7.93 -0.56 31.03
C LEU A 454 -6.78 -1.04 30.13
N SER A 455 -5.82 -1.71 30.73
CA SER A 455 -4.79 -2.40 29.96
C SER A 455 -5.40 -3.64 29.29
N GLU A 456 -5.40 -3.68 27.95
CA GLU A 456 -5.89 -4.82 27.15
C GLU A 456 -5.33 -6.16 27.68
N HIS A 457 -4.04 -6.21 28.00
CA HIS A 457 -3.38 -7.41 28.50
C HIS A 457 -3.80 -7.80 29.93
N ALA A 458 -4.17 -6.84 30.77
CA ALA A 458 -4.69 -7.13 32.11
C ALA A 458 -6.11 -7.70 32.00
N VAL A 459 -6.93 -7.13 31.11
CA VAL A 459 -8.30 -7.59 30.82
C VAL A 459 -8.29 -9.02 30.29
N LEU A 460 -7.51 -9.30 29.23
CA LEU A 460 -7.44 -10.64 28.64
C LEU A 460 -6.95 -11.70 29.63
N ARG A 461 -6.03 -11.35 30.54
CA ARG A 461 -5.60 -12.26 31.61
C ARG A 461 -6.66 -12.47 32.67
N ALA A 462 -7.37 -11.43 33.09
CA ALA A 462 -8.48 -11.58 34.03
C ALA A 462 -9.58 -12.48 33.46
N ILE A 463 -9.87 -12.38 32.17
CA ILE A 463 -10.78 -13.30 31.47
C ILE A 463 -10.23 -14.73 31.52
N GLU A 464 -8.96 -14.95 31.14
CA GLU A 464 -8.33 -16.27 31.15
C GLU A 464 -8.32 -16.91 32.56
N GLU A 465 -7.94 -16.15 33.60
CA GLU A 465 -7.88 -16.61 34.99
C GLU A 465 -9.26 -16.88 35.61
N SER A 466 -10.29 -16.20 35.13
CA SER A 466 -11.66 -16.40 35.62
C SER A 466 -12.26 -17.76 35.23
N ALA A 467 -11.67 -18.43 34.23
CA ALA A 467 -12.19 -19.66 33.64
C ALA A 467 -13.70 -19.60 33.31
N THR A 468 -14.17 -18.43 32.90
CA THR A 468 -15.55 -18.19 32.49
C THR A 468 -15.76 -18.59 31.04
N ASP A 469 -17.01 -18.84 30.65
CA ASP A 469 -17.42 -19.15 29.27
C ASP A 469 -17.38 -17.90 28.38
N VAL A 470 -16.25 -17.20 28.32
CA VAL A 470 -15.99 -16.04 27.47
C VAL A 470 -14.85 -16.37 26.54
N ALA A 471 -15.11 -16.36 25.23
CA ALA A 471 -14.07 -16.58 24.24
C ALA A 471 -13.35 -15.26 23.93
N ALA A 472 -12.07 -15.17 24.31
CA ALA A 472 -11.18 -14.06 23.98
C ALA A 472 -9.79 -14.57 23.56
N PRO A 473 -8.99 -13.78 22.82
CA PRO A 473 -7.58 -14.09 22.55
C PRO A 473 -6.77 -14.24 23.84
N ARG A 474 -5.82 -15.17 23.86
CA ARG A 474 -4.86 -15.30 24.98
C ARG A 474 -3.64 -14.42 24.73
N VAL A 475 -3.19 -13.72 25.77
CA VAL A 475 -1.90 -12.99 25.74
C VAL A 475 -0.78 -14.00 25.95
N LEU A 476 0.11 -14.10 24.96
CA LEU A 476 1.26 -15.00 24.96
C LEU A 476 2.51 -14.32 25.51
N ALA A 477 2.78 -13.09 25.08
CA ALA A 477 3.91 -12.28 25.56
C ALA A 477 3.65 -10.78 25.35
N LEU A 478 4.29 -9.94 26.17
CA LEU A 478 4.28 -8.47 26.09
C LEU A 478 5.67 -7.94 26.42
N GLY A 479 6.05 -6.82 25.82
CA GLY A 479 7.34 -6.21 26.05
C GLY A 479 7.68 -5.13 25.02
N GLU A 480 8.93 -4.71 25.06
CA GLU A 480 9.44 -3.62 24.25
C GLU A 480 10.70 -4.02 23.49
N THR A 481 10.84 -3.52 22.26
CA THR A 481 12.10 -3.60 21.53
C THR A 481 13.03 -2.46 21.93
N LEU A 482 14.32 -2.56 21.59
CA LEU A 482 15.30 -1.48 21.73
C LEU A 482 14.91 -0.14 21.08
N GLN A 483 13.94 -0.14 20.18
CA GLN A 483 13.41 1.06 19.52
C GLN A 483 12.20 1.67 20.27
N SER A 484 11.93 1.18 21.49
CA SER A 484 10.77 1.54 22.31
C SER A 484 9.41 1.22 21.67
N ASP A 485 9.37 0.23 20.75
CA ASP A 485 8.10 -0.26 20.22
C ASP A 485 7.49 -1.24 21.23
N THR A 486 6.29 -0.94 21.74
CA THR A 486 5.50 -1.91 22.51
C THR A 486 4.92 -2.96 21.56
N ILE A 487 5.20 -4.23 21.82
CA ILE A 487 4.69 -5.36 21.05
C ILE A 487 3.88 -6.27 21.97
N ALA A 488 2.76 -6.77 21.46
CA ALA A 488 1.97 -7.81 22.09
C ALA A 488 1.87 -9.03 21.18
N PHE A 489 1.94 -10.21 21.77
CA PHE A 489 1.74 -11.48 21.07
C PHE A 489 0.46 -12.11 21.59
N HIS A 490 -0.55 -12.24 20.72
CA HIS A 490 -1.84 -12.86 21.06
C HIS A 490 -2.05 -14.14 20.25
N THR A 491 -2.89 -15.05 20.74
CA THR A 491 -3.34 -16.19 19.92
C THR A 491 -4.21 -15.69 18.77
N TYR A 492 -3.98 -16.22 17.56
CA TYR A 492 -4.83 -15.91 16.42
C TYR A 492 -6.22 -16.51 16.57
N VAL A 493 -7.22 -15.72 16.22
CA VAL A 493 -8.63 -16.10 16.28
C VAL A 493 -9.16 -16.13 14.85
N GLY A 494 -9.29 -17.34 14.31
CA GLY A 494 -9.71 -17.60 12.94
C GLY A 494 -9.46 -19.05 12.54
N PRO A 495 -9.69 -19.41 11.26
CA PRO A 495 -9.36 -20.73 10.75
C PRO A 495 -7.87 -21.06 10.97
N ARG A 496 -7.55 -22.34 11.22
CA ARG A 496 -6.14 -22.79 11.28
C ARG A 496 -5.40 -22.55 9.98
N ASP A 497 -6.12 -22.59 8.86
CA ASP A 497 -5.63 -22.14 7.56
C ASP A 497 -5.61 -20.60 7.52
N VAL A 498 -4.43 -20.03 7.74
CA VAL A 498 -4.19 -18.57 7.75
C VAL A 498 -4.47 -17.92 6.38
N GLY A 499 -4.60 -18.70 5.29
CA GLY A 499 -5.04 -18.18 3.99
C GLY A 499 -6.53 -17.84 3.91
N ARG A 500 -7.34 -18.29 4.88
CA ARG A 500 -8.77 -18.00 4.96
C ARG A 500 -9.04 -16.93 6.03
N PHE A 501 -9.58 -15.79 5.60
CA PHE A 501 -9.92 -14.70 6.52
C PHE A 501 -10.96 -15.12 7.58
N PRO A 502 -10.88 -14.56 8.80
CA PRO A 502 -11.91 -14.75 9.82
C PRO A 502 -13.29 -14.32 9.31
N SER A 503 -14.32 -15.07 9.70
CA SER A 503 -15.70 -14.72 9.33
C SER A 503 -16.31 -13.85 10.42
N HIS A 504 -16.76 -12.65 10.03
CA HIS A 504 -17.37 -11.66 10.91
C HIS A 504 -18.88 -11.51 10.60
N PRO A 505 -19.76 -11.33 11.61
CA PRO A 505 -21.20 -11.13 11.42
C PRO A 505 -21.56 -9.69 10.96
N VAL A 506 -20.95 -9.23 9.86
CA VAL A 506 -21.11 -7.84 9.36
C VAL A 506 -22.53 -7.46 8.91
N GLN A 507 -23.33 -8.49 8.59
CA GLN A 507 -24.76 -8.37 8.22
C GLN A 507 -25.71 -8.56 9.41
N GLY A 508 -25.18 -8.61 10.63
CA GLY A 508 -25.93 -8.90 11.85
C GLY A 508 -25.77 -10.35 12.32
N LEU A 509 -26.22 -10.59 13.56
CA LEU A 509 -26.13 -11.88 14.24
C LEU A 509 -27.27 -12.82 13.83
N LEU A 510 -26.94 -14.11 13.72
CA LEU A 510 -27.92 -15.19 13.67
C LEU A 510 -28.54 -15.43 15.07
N PRO A 511 -29.74 -16.03 15.17
CA PRO A 511 -30.39 -16.24 16.47
C PRO A 511 -29.56 -16.98 17.53
N HIS A 512 -28.77 -17.98 17.11
CA HIS A 512 -27.89 -18.71 18.03
C HIS A 512 -26.63 -17.91 18.39
N GLU A 513 -26.06 -17.15 17.44
CA GLU A 513 -24.94 -16.24 17.69
C GLU A 513 -25.32 -15.14 18.69
N ALA A 514 -26.55 -14.60 18.56
CA ALA A 514 -27.10 -13.61 19.48
C ALA A 514 -27.30 -14.16 20.90
N ASP A 515 -27.77 -15.40 21.01
CA ASP A 515 -27.89 -16.08 22.30
C ASP A 515 -26.53 -16.29 22.96
N SER A 516 -25.57 -16.83 22.21
CA SER A 516 -24.23 -17.10 22.72
C SER A 516 -23.49 -15.80 23.06
N LEU A 517 -23.66 -14.73 22.29
CA LEU A 517 -23.08 -13.42 22.64
C LEU A 517 -23.61 -12.94 23.98
N VAL A 518 -24.93 -12.99 24.19
CA VAL A 518 -25.54 -12.59 25.47
C VAL A 518 -25.06 -13.47 26.61
N ASP A 519 -24.94 -14.78 26.41
CA ASP A 519 -24.41 -15.68 27.45
C ASP A 519 -22.95 -15.32 27.82
N GLN A 520 -22.12 -14.98 26.84
CA GLN A 520 -20.75 -14.50 27.09
C GLN A 520 -20.74 -13.16 27.83
N LEU A 521 -21.61 -12.21 27.48
CA LEU A 521 -21.74 -10.94 28.21
C LEU A 521 -22.24 -11.16 29.65
N CYS A 522 -23.12 -12.13 29.88
CA CYS A 522 -23.51 -12.53 31.23
C CYS A 522 -22.33 -13.16 31.97
N ALA A 523 -21.51 -13.97 31.31
CA ALA A 523 -20.31 -14.58 31.91
C ALA A 523 -19.25 -13.53 32.31
N LEU A 524 -19.12 -12.42 31.58
CA LEU A 524 -18.23 -11.30 31.93
C LEU A 524 -18.54 -10.69 33.32
N THR A 525 -19.78 -10.76 33.78
CA THR A 525 -20.15 -10.29 35.14
C THR A 525 -19.46 -11.06 36.27
N ARG A 526 -18.92 -12.24 35.97
CA ARG A 526 -18.19 -13.11 36.92
C ARG A 526 -16.67 -12.87 36.90
N VAL A 527 -16.17 -12.08 35.96
CA VAL A 527 -14.75 -11.71 35.90
C VAL A 527 -14.47 -10.71 37.02
N ARG A 528 -13.43 -10.97 37.83
CA ARG A 528 -13.02 -10.11 38.94
C ARG A 528 -12.40 -8.81 38.42
N TYR A 529 -13.24 -7.84 38.10
CA TYR A 529 -12.82 -6.57 37.52
C TYR A 529 -11.95 -5.74 38.48
N GLU A 530 -12.04 -5.96 39.80
CA GLU A 530 -11.26 -5.28 40.83
C GLU A 530 -9.75 -5.54 40.70
N GLN A 531 -9.38 -6.66 40.05
CA GLN A 531 -7.99 -6.98 39.74
C GLN A 531 -7.43 -6.16 38.58
N VAL A 532 -8.32 -5.68 37.69
CA VAL A 532 -7.99 -4.92 36.49
C VAL A 532 -8.10 -3.41 36.76
N ASP A 533 -9.10 -3.01 37.54
CA ASP A 533 -9.33 -1.64 37.98
C ASP A 533 -9.65 -1.61 39.48
N PRO A 534 -8.63 -1.35 40.33
CA PRO A 534 -8.82 -1.26 41.78
C PRO A 534 -9.71 -0.09 42.23
N THR A 535 -9.93 0.89 41.35
CA THR A 535 -10.75 2.09 41.62
C THR A 535 -12.17 1.97 41.07
N ALA A 536 -12.48 0.84 40.40
CA ALA A 536 -13.80 0.60 39.84
C ALA A 536 -14.86 0.49 40.94
N GLY A 537 -15.94 1.26 40.81
CA GLY A 537 -17.08 1.28 41.73
C GLY A 537 -17.19 2.53 42.61
N GLU A 538 -16.21 3.44 42.57
CA GLU A 538 -16.23 4.69 43.36
C GLU A 538 -17.09 5.82 42.75
N GLY A 539 -17.84 5.54 41.65
CA GLY A 539 -18.70 6.54 40.99
C GLY A 539 -19.74 5.95 40.04
N ARG A 540 -20.72 6.78 39.66
CA ARG A 540 -21.79 6.40 38.72
C ARG A 540 -21.24 6.29 37.29
N PHE A 541 -21.23 5.08 36.72
CA PHE A 541 -20.74 4.81 35.36
C PHE A 541 -21.38 5.72 34.29
N HIS A 542 -22.69 5.99 34.39
CA HIS A 542 -23.37 6.91 33.47
C HIS A 542 -22.82 8.34 33.53
N CYS A 543 -22.56 8.87 34.72
CA CYS A 543 -21.98 10.21 34.88
C CYS A 543 -20.59 10.26 34.26
N TRP A 544 -19.77 9.24 34.52
CA TRP A 544 -18.46 9.09 33.89
C TRP A 544 -18.57 9.04 32.36
N LEU A 545 -19.47 8.23 31.80
CA LEU A 545 -19.66 8.08 30.35
C LEU A 545 -20.09 9.41 29.69
N ARG A 546 -20.97 10.15 30.36
CA ARG A 546 -21.41 11.49 29.94
C ARG A 546 -20.24 12.47 29.93
N ASP A 547 -19.46 12.50 31.01
CA ASP A 547 -18.33 13.41 31.15
C ASP A 547 -17.24 13.09 30.11
N GLN A 548 -17.03 11.81 29.80
CA GLN A 548 -16.16 11.37 28.71
C GLN A 548 -16.65 11.82 27.33
N LEU A 549 -17.94 11.78 27.05
CA LEU A 549 -18.50 12.31 25.80
C LEU A 549 -18.32 13.83 25.70
N ILE A 550 -18.54 14.56 26.80
CA ILE A 550 -18.33 16.01 26.86
C ILE A 550 -16.86 16.35 26.63
N ALA A 551 -15.94 15.63 27.27
CA ALA A 551 -14.51 15.80 27.09
C ALA A 551 -14.09 15.50 25.64
N LEU A 552 -14.61 14.43 25.04
CA LEU A 552 -14.37 14.10 23.63
C LEU A 552 -14.74 15.27 22.72
N VAL A 553 -15.93 15.87 22.91
CA VAL A 553 -16.39 17.01 22.11
C VAL A 553 -15.52 18.25 22.34
N GLY A 554 -15.07 18.49 23.57
CA GLY A 554 -14.16 19.59 23.92
C GLY A 554 -12.75 19.44 23.35
N ASP A 555 -12.26 18.20 23.24
CA ASP A 555 -10.92 17.84 22.76
C ASP A 555 -10.85 17.73 21.22
N LEU A 556 -11.98 17.81 20.50
CA LEU A 556 -12.00 17.78 19.04
C LEU A 556 -11.18 18.93 18.42
N PRO A 557 -10.53 18.72 17.25
CA PRO A 557 -9.89 19.80 16.49
C PRO A 557 -10.84 20.98 16.24
N LYS A 558 -10.28 22.19 16.19
CA LYS A 558 -11.08 23.43 16.04
C LYS A 558 -11.92 23.41 14.75
N GLU A 559 -11.39 22.84 13.69
CA GLU A 559 -12.03 22.65 12.39
C GLU A 559 -13.28 21.76 12.52
N SER A 560 -13.16 20.64 13.23
CA SER A 560 -14.27 19.71 13.49
C SER A 560 -15.33 20.32 14.40
N GLN A 561 -14.93 21.08 15.43
CA GLN A 561 -15.86 21.82 16.29
C GLN A 561 -16.63 22.90 15.51
N GLN A 562 -15.95 23.64 14.62
CA GLN A 562 -16.58 24.64 13.78
C GLN A 562 -17.60 24.00 12.85
N LEU A 563 -17.26 22.88 12.20
CA LEU A 563 -18.18 22.18 11.32
C LEU A 563 -19.36 21.58 12.09
N ALA A 564 -19.15 21.03 13.29
CA ALA A 564 -20.20 20.52 14.17
C ALA A 564 -21.24 21.61 14.48
N ARG A 565 -20.78 22.83 14.78
CA ARG A 565 -21.65 24.00 15.00
C ARG A 565 -22.46 24.38 13.76
N HIS A 566 -21.85 24.34 12.57
CA HIS A 566 -22.55 24.61 11.31
C HIS A 566 -23.62 23.55 11.00
N LEU A 567 -23.37 22.30 11.37
CA LEU A 567 -24.30 21.18 11.26
C LEU A 567 -25.36 21.13 12.36
N GLY A 568 -25.33 22.06 13.31
CA GLY A 568 -26.32 22.20 14.38
C GLY A 568 -26.09 21.30 15.59
N LEU A 569 -24.92 20.65 15.71
CA LEU A 569 -24.52 19.91 16.91
C LEU A 569 -24.05 20.90 18.01
N PRO A 570 -24.40 20.63 19.29
CA PRO A 570 -24.02 21.51 20.41
C PRO A 570 -22.50 21.52 20.66
N ASP A 571 -22.00 22.56 21.33
CA ASP A 571 -20.66 22.52 21.92
C ASP A 571 -20.66 21.74 23.25
N ALA A 572 -19.48 21.52 23.83
CA ALA A 572 -19.31 20.72 25.04
C ALA A 572 -20.14 21.24 26.23
N ASP A 573 -20.21 22.56 26.43
CA ASP A 573 -20.95 23.18 27.54
C ASP A 573 -22.46 23.06 27.34
N ARG A 574 -22.95 23.29 26.12
CA ARG A 574 -24.37 23.10 25.81
C ARG A 574 -24.76 21.62 25.87
N LEU A 575 -23.89 20.72 25.41
CA LEU A 575 -24.11 19.28 25.51
C LEU A 575 -24.21 18.85 26.99
N ARG A 576 -23.35 19.38 27.87
CA ARG A 576 -23.41 19.12 29.32
C ARG A 576 -24.79 19.44 29.91
N LEU A 577 -25.38 20.59 29.54
CA LEU A 577 -26.72 21.01 29.99
C LEU A 577 -27.86 20.15 29.45
N ILE A 578 -27.70 19.58 28.25
CA ILE A 578 -28.70 18.69 27.65
C ILE A 578 -28.63 17.31 28.29
N LEU A 579 -27.42 16.78 28.48
CA LEU A 579 -27.20 15.45 29.06
C LEU A 579 -27.47 15.41 30.57
N SER A 580 -27.39 16.53 31.29
CA SER A 580 -27.64 16.58 32.74
C SER A 580 -29.07 16.24 33.15
N ARG A 581 -30.02 16.27 32.21
CA ARG A 581 -31.45 16.00 32.46
C ARG A 581 -31.80 14.51 32.46
N HIS A 582 -30.87 13.66 32.07
CA HIS A 582 -31.07 12.22 31.96
C HIS A 582 -30.27 11.55 33.07
N GLU A 583 -30.97 10.82 33.93
CA GLU A 583 -30.37 9.96 34.94
C GLU A 583 -30.67 8.51 34.61
N LEU A 584 -29.76 7.62 35.01
CA LEU A 584 -29.91 6.18 34.85
C LEU A 584 -29.86 5.51 36.21
N SER A 585 -30.55 4.38 36.33
CA SER A 585 -30.50 3.55 37.52
C SER A 585 -29.10 2.97 37.72
N GLU A 586 -28.66 2.92 38.97
CA GLU A 586 -27.35 2.36 39.34
C GLU A 586 -27.43 0.84 39.42
N ARG A 587 -26.68 0.16 38.54
CA ARG A 587 -26.56 -1.30 38.53
C ARG A 587 -25.18 -1.73 39.03
N LYS A 588 -25.08 -2.97 39.47
CA LYS A 588 -23.79 -3.55 39.85
C LYS A 588 -22.84 -3.57 38.64
N PRO A 589 -21.61 -3.07 38.77
CA PRO A 589 -20.70 -2.97 37.64
C PRO A 589 -20.19 -4.34 37.21
N ALA A 590 -19.78 -4.42 35.94
CA ALA A 590 -19.15 -5.57 35.31
C ALA A 590 -18.06 -5.12 34.36
N LEU A 591 -17.18 -6.05 33.97
CA LEU A 591 -16.24 -5.84 32.89
C LEU A 591 -16.99 -5.75 31.55
N LEU A 592 -16.76 -4.67 30.82
CA LEU A 592 -17.34 -4.39 29.51
C LEU A 592 -16.25 -4.41 28.44
N HIS A 593 -16.61 -4.82 27.23
CA HIS A 593 -15.78 -4.73 26.05
C HIS A 593 -15.61 -3.28 25.57
N GLY A 594 -16.67 -2.48 25.64
CA GLY A 594 -16.61 -1.04 25.32
C GLY A 594 -16.60 -0.68 23.83
N ASP A 595 -16.25 -1.59 22.92
CA ASP A 595 -16.44 -1.40 21.46
C ASP A 595 -16.93 -2.65 20.71
N LEU A 596 -18.10 -3.16 21.08
CA LEU A 596 -18.62 -4.44 20.59
C LEU A 596 -19.25 -4.35 19.18
N ASN A 597 -18.46 -3.94 18.20
CA ASN A 597 -18.86 -3.84 16.79
C ASN A 597 -18.74 -5.21 16.07
N PRO A 598 -19.36 -5.40 14.88
CA PRO A 598 -19.40 -6.73 14.24
C PRO A 598 -18.03 -7.23 13.74
N TRP A 599 -17.04 -6.36 13.55
CA TRP A 599 -15.68 -6.74 13.17
C TRP A 599 -14.85 -7.21 14.37
N ASN A 600 -15.26 -6.86 15.59
CA ASN A 600 -14.68 -7.36 16.83
C ASN A 600 -15.25 -8.72 17.26
N LEU A 601 -16.09 -9.34 16.42
CA LEU A 601 -16.66 -10.66 16.62
C LEU A 601 -16.18 -11.61 15.52
N VAL A 602 -15.57 -12.73 15.91
CA VAL A 602 -15.12 -13.78 14.98
C VAL A 602 -15.96 -15.03 15.18
N ARG A 603 -16.60 -15.54 14.12
CA ARG A 603 -17.39 -16.77 14.15
C ARG A 603 -16.56 -17.99 14.47
N ARG A 604 -17.16 -18.91 15.22
CA ARG A 604 -16.64 -20.21 15.61
C ARG A 604 -17.69 -21.29 15.39
N ASP A 605 -17.23 -22.53 15.28
CA ASP A 605 -18.10 -23.70 15.09
C ASP A 605 -18.47 -24.40 16.43
N ASP A 606 -18.05 -23.87 17.58
CA ASP A 606 -18.34 -24.40 18.90
C ASP A 606 -19.55 -23.71 19.57
N HIS A 607 -19.93 -24.18 20.76
CA HIS A 607 -21.11 -23.69 21.51
C HIS A 607 -21.04 -22.20 21.88
N LEU A 608 -19.83 -21.62 21.94
CA LEU A 608 -19.64 -20.19 22.19
C LEU A 608 -20.00 -19.35 20.97
N ALA A 609 -20.01 -19.95 19.77
CA ALA A 609 -20.36 -19.39 18.46
C ALA A 609 -19.52 -18.17 17.98
N LEU A 610 -18.96 -17.39 18.89
CA LEU A 610 -18.23 -16.17 18.65
C LEU A 610 -17.02 -16.06 19.59
N THR A 611 -15.91 -15.53 19.10
CA THR A 611 -14.81 -14.99 19.92
C THR A 611 -14.84 -13.47 19.85
N ILE A 612 -14.73 -12.81 21.00
CA ILE A 612 -14.66 -11.35 21.13
C ILE A 612 -13.18 -10.94 21.10
N ILE A 613 -12.80 -10.10 20.13
CA ILE A 613 -11.43 -9.61 19.93
C ILE A 613 -11.35 -8.10 20.12
N ASP A 614 -10.14 -7.57 20.29
CA ASP A 614 -9.83 -6.14 20.38
C ASP A 614 -10.35 -5.44 21.65
N TRP A 615 -9.86 -5.91 22.80
CA TRP A 615 -10.24 -5.44 24.14
C TRP A 615 -9.58 -4.11 24.56
N GLU A 616 -9.11 -3.29 23.61
CA GLU A 616 -8.40 -2.05 23.91
C GLU A 616 -9.30 -0.93 24.47
N MET A 617 -10.61 -1.05 24.27
CA MET A 617 -11.64 -0.14 24.78
C MET A 617 -12.37 -0.68 26.02
N ALA A 618 -11.87 -1.78 26.60
CA ALA A 618 -12.48 -2.38 27.78
C ALA A 618 -12.56 -1.38 28.93
N VAL A 619 -13.68 -1.45 29.65
CA VAL A 619 -14.01 -0.56 30.77
C VAL A 619 -14.85 -1.30 31.80
N VAL A 620 -14.83 -0.87 33.06
CA VAL A 620 -15.74 -1.39 34.08
C VAL A 620 -16.96 -0.48 34.17
N GLY A 621 -18.17 -1.04 34.09
CA GLY A 621 -19.38 -0.23 34.04
C GLY A 621 -20.68 -1.02 34.07
N ASP A 622 -21.76 -0.36 33.63
CA ASP A 622 -23.09 -0.95 33.56
C ASP A 622 -23.17 -2.03 32.45
N PRO A 623 -23.50 -3.29 32.76
CA PRO A 623 -23.60 -4.37 31.75
C PRO A 623 -24.64 -4.12 30.65
N LEU A 624 -25.63 -3.25 30.87
CA LEU A 624 -26.58 -2.86 29.83
C LEU A 624 -25.90 -2.14 28.65
N TYR A 625 -24.82 -1.42 28.93
CA TYR A 625 -24.14 -0.56 27.97
C TYR A 625 -23.61 -1.33 26.75
N ASP A 626 -22.94 -2.47 26.95
CA ASP A 626 -22.38 -3.26 25.85
C ASP A 626 -23.47 -3.84 24.93
N LEU A 627 -24.61 -4.26 25.48
CA LEU A 627 -25.76 -4.69 24.68
C LEU A 627 -26.26 -3.55 23.79
N VAL A 628 -26.45 -2.36 24.38
CA VAL A 628 -26.96 -1.20 23.67
C VAL A 628 -25.97 -0.72 22.60
N ARG A 629 -24.68 -0.63 22.96
CA ARG A 629 -23.62 -0.24 22.03
C ARG A 629 -23.48 -1.24 20.88
N HIS A 630 -23.56 -2.54 21.15
CA HIS A 630 -23.55 -3.55 20.11
C HIS A 630 -24.71 -3.37 19.12
N MET A 631 -25.93 -3.17 19.62
CA MET A 631 -27.13 -2.97 18.78
C MET A 631 -27.09 -1.66 17.98
N HIS A 632 -26.33 -0.66 18.45
CA HIS A 632 -26.08 0.59 17.73
C HIS A 632 -25.05 0.40 16.60
N LEU A 633 -23.98 -0.35 16.86
CA LEU A 633 -22.87 -0.56 15.91
C LEU A 633 -23.14 -1.70 14.90
N THR A 634 -24.05 -2.62 15.22
CA THR A 634 -24.34 -3.82 14.43
C THR A 634 -25.76 -3.80 13.87
N PRO A 635 -25.97 -4.11 12.58
CA PRO A 635 -27.32 -4.27 12.02
C PRO A 635 -28.10 -5.32 12.81
N THR A 636 -29.08 -4.86 13.59
CA THR A 636 -29.85 -5.73 14.48
C THR A 636 -31.32 -5.63 14.13
N ARG A 637 -31.91 -6.76 13.69
CA ARG A 637 -33.34 -6.85 13.43
C ARG A 637 -34.12 -6.75 14.75
N PRO A 638 -35.34 -6.16 14.77
CA PRO A 638 -36.13 -6.03 16.00
C PRO A 638 -36.31 -7.35 16.74
N GLU A 639 -36.50 -8.46 16.03
CA GLU A 639 -36.70 -9.78 16.62
C GLU A 639 -35.44 -10.30 17.34
N ILE A 640 -34.26 -10.01 16.78
CA ILE A 640 -32.97 -10.36 17.38
C ILE A 640 -32.69 -9.48 18.60
N ARG A 641 -32.99 -8.18 18.51
CA ARG A 641 -32.88 -7.26 19.65
C ARG A 641 -33.74 -7.73 20.83
N ASP A 642 -35.01 -8.00 20.57
CA ASP A 642 -35.96 -8.40 21.61
C ASP A 642 -35.62 -9.80 22.16
N ARG A 643 -34.97 -10.65 21.37
CA ARG A 643 -34.39 -11.93 21.82
C ARG A 643 -33.22 -11.70 22.78
N MET A 644 -32.27 -10.85 22.40
CA MET A 644 -31.08 -10.57 23.22
C MET A 644 -31.45 -9.99 24.58
N PHE A 645 -32.34 -8.99 24.62
CA PHE A 645 -32.79 -8.40 25.89
C PHE A 645 -33.53 -9.38 26.78
N ARG A 646 -34.46 -10.19 26.22
CA ARG A 646 -35.18 -11.21 27.00
C ARG A 646 -34.22 -12.24 27.59
N ARG A 647 -33.24 -12.69 26.80
CA ARG A 647 -32.24 -13.64 27.28
C ARG A 647 -31.38 -13.03 28.37
N TRP A 648 -30.89 -11.81 28.17
CA TRP A 648 -30.05 -11.09 29.14
C TRP A 648 -30.76 -10.89 30.47
N GLU A 649 -32.01 -10.39 30.44
CA GLU A 649 -32.85 -10.23 31.63
C GLU A 649 -33.09 -11.57 32.37
N SER A 650 -33.30 -12.66 31.63
CA SER A 650 -33.55 -13.98 32.23
C SER A 650 -32.30 -14.64 32.85
N ARG A 651 -31.11 -14.25 32.40
CA ARG A 651 -29.83 -14.89 32.78
C ARG A 651 -29.12 -14.18 33.93
N LEU A 652 -29.34 -12.89 34.10
CA LEU A 652 -28.69 -12.09 35.14
C LEU A 652 -29.63 -11.78 36.32
N PRO A 653 -29.10 -11.76 37.56
CA PRO A 653 -29.85 -11.30 38.72
C PRO A 653 -30.34 -9.85 38.57
N ALA A 654 -31.38 -9.50 39.33
CA ALA A 654 -32.01 -8.18 39.29
C ALA A 654 -31.04 -7.02 39.57
N GLU A 655 -29.97 -7.24 40.36
CA GLU A 655 -28.91 -6.23 40.63
C GLU A 655 -28.17 -5.75 39.36
N TYR A 656 -28.26 -6.51 38.27
CA TYR A 656 -27.66 -6.15 36.97
C TYR A 656 -28.69 -5.74 35.92
N THR A 657 -29.99 -5.90 36.19
CA THR A 657 -31.03 -5.75 35.16
C THR A 657 -32.17 -4.82 35.55
N HIS A 658 -32.34 -4.41 36.81
CA HIS A 658 -33.45 -3.52 37.19
C HIS A 658 -33.50 -2.25 36.31
N ASP A 659 -34.71 -1.76 36.02
CA ASP A 659 -35.00 -0.56 35.22
C ASP A 659 -34.45 -0.52 33.78
N TRP A 660 -33.90 -1.62 33.26
CA TRP A 660 -33.25 -1.63 31.95
C TRP A 660 -34.17 -1.16 30.80
N ARG A 661 -35.48 -1.43 30.90
CA ARG A 661 -36.51 -1.09 29.89
C ARG A 661 -36.64 0.42 29.65
N THR A 662 -36.37 1.22 30.68
CA THR A 662 -36.38 2.68 30.61
C THR A 662 -35.00 3.20 30.19
N ASP A 663 -33.95 2.62 30.77
CA ASP A 663 -32.60 3.16 30.69
C ASP A 663 -31.88 2.91 29.35
N TRP A 664 -32.20 1.81 28.65
CA TRP A 664 -31.51 1.46 27.40
C TRP A 664 -31.65 2.56 26.32
N GLN A 665 -32.74 3.31 26.34
CA GLN A 665 -33.00 4.40 25.39
C GLN A 665 -32.02 5.56 25.58
N VAL A 666 -31.65 5.85 26.83
CA VAL A 666 -30.69 6.91 27.18
C VAL A 666 -29.28 6.50 26.74
N TYR A 667 -28.87 5.25 26.98
CA TYR A 667 -27.58 4.77 26.45
C TYR A 667 -27.54 4.81 24.93
N ARG A 668 -28.61 4.38 24.25
CA ARG A 668 -28.70 4.43 22.79
C ARG A 668 -28.57 5.86 22.28
N TRP A 669 -29.22 6.80 22.96
CA TRP A 669 -29.12 8.20 22.63
C TRP A 669 -27.69 8.74 22.78
N LEU A 670 -27.00 8.41 23.88
CA LEU A 670 -25.60 8.80 24.08
C LEU A 670 -24.70 8.27 22.95
N GLU A 671 -24.91 7.02 22.51
CA GLU A 671 -24.15 6.44 21.39
C GLU A 671 -24.42 7.14 20.06
N ILE A 672 -25.68 7.46 19.75
CA ILE A 672 -26.05 8.19 18.54
C ILE A 672 -25.34 9.55 18.50
N VAL A 673 -25.36 10.27 19.63
CA VAL A 673 -24.67 11.56 19.76
C VAL A 673 -23.16 11.38 19.61
N ARG A 674 -22.56 10.38 20.27
CA ARG A 674 -21.12 10.10 20.15
C ARG A 674 -20.71 9.81 18.71
N SER A 675 -21.40 8.91 18.00
CA SER A 675 -21.10 8.58 16.61
C SER A 675 -21.15 9.82 15.71
N ALA A 676 -22.12 10.71 15.91
CA ALA A 676 -22.24 11.94 15.12
C ALA A 676 -21.00 12.86 15.23
N TYR A 677 -20.34 12.91 16.39
CA TYR A 677 -19.09 13.68 16.54
C TYR A 677 -17.87 12.92 16.03
N VAL A 678 -17.77 11.62 16.33
CA VAL A 678 -16.61 10.79 15.94
C VAL A 678 -16.52 10.65 14.42
N ASP A 679 -17.66 10.42 13.76
CA ASP A 679 -17.72 10.26 12.30
C ASP A 679 -17.51 11.60 11.58
N LEU A 680 -18.01 12.71 12.14
CA LEU A 680 -17.71 14.05 11.64
C LEU A 680 -16.20 14.32 11.62
N ASP A 681 -15.53 14.03 12.74
CA ASP A 681 -14.09 14.24 12.84
C ASP A 681 -13.32 13.29 11.91
N ARG A 682 -13.82 12.07 11.64
CA ARG A 682 -13.25 11.14 10.64
C ARG A 682 -13.33 11.74 9.24
N ILE A 683 -14.46 12.34 8.89
CA ILE A 683 -14.67 13.01 7.61
C ILE A 683 -13.73 14.21 7.45
N VAL A 684 -13.59 15.03 8.49
CA VAL A 684 -12.76 16.26 8.44
C VAL A 684 -11.27 15.94 8.36
N THR A 685 -10.81 14.93 9.10
CA THR A 685 -9.36 14.62 9.22
C THR A 685 -8.88 13.52 8.27
N GLY A 686 -9.79 12.80 7.60
CA GLY A 686 -9.46 11.68 6.71
C GLY A 686 -8.83 10.46 7.41
N ALA A 687 -8.92 10.38 8.75
CA ALA A 687 -8.21 9.34 9.51
C ALA A 687 -8.85 7.94 9.35
N SER A 688 -8.02 6.94 9.03
CA SER A 688 -8.34 5.49 9.04
C SER A 688 -9.48 5.05 8.10
N LEU A 689 -9.65 5.72 6.96
CA LEU A 689 -10.67 5.37 5.96
C LEU A 689 -10.48 3.98 5.32
N ASP A 690 -9.27 3.41 5.39
CA ASP A 690 -8.95 2.06 4.92
C ASP A 690 -9.58 0.96 5.78
N ALA A 691 -9.97 1.28 7.02
CA ALA A 691 -10.60 0.33 7.92
C ALA A 691 -12.09 0.13 7.53
N PRO A 692 -12.55 -1.11 7.27
CA PRO A 692 -13.92 -1.38 6.79
C PRO A 692 -15.04 -0.82 7.67
N ASN A 693 -14.82 -0.77 8.99
CA ASN A 693 -15.75 -0.20 9.96
C ASN A 693 -15.88 1.33 9.84
N VAL A 694 -14.78 2.03 9.54
CA VAL A 694 -14.76 3.50 9.40
C VAL A 694 -15.45 3.92 8.12
N ARG A 695 -15.17 3.25 7.00
CA ARG A 695 -15.78 3.55 5.70
C ARG A 695 -17.31 3.46 5.75
N ARG A 696 -17.83 2.38 6.34
CA ARG A 696 -19.27 2.19 6.56
C ARG A 696 -19.89 3.32 7.39
N ALA A 697 -19.23 3.74 8.47
CA ALA A 697 -19.74 4.78 9.35
C ALA A 697 -19.83 6.13 8.62
N VAL A 698 -18.78 6.48 7.86
CA VAL A 698 -18.73 7.69 7.02
C VAL A 698 -19.83 7.69 5.96
N ASP A 699 -20.04 6.58 5.25
CA ASP A 699 -21.08 6.48 4.21
C ASP A 699 -22.51 6.67 4.77
N SER A 700 -22.71 6.40 6.06
CA SER A 700 -24.01 6.53 6.76
C SER A 700 -24.19 7.86 7.52
N TYR A 701 -23.22 8.77 7.45
CA TYR A 701 -23.12 9.94 8.33
C TYR A 701 -24.36 10.85 8.31
N ALA A 702 -24.98 11.06 7.14
CA ALA A 702 -26.17 11.91 7.02
C ALA A 702 -27.35 11.39 7.87
N VAL A 703 -27.51 10.06 7.95
CA VAL A 703 -28.55 9.42 8.77
C VAL A 703 -28.21 9.52 10.26
N THR A 704 -26.94 9.31 10.61
CA THR A 704 -26.43 9.46 11.98
C THR A 704 -26.64 10.89 12.49
N LEU A 705 -26.32 11.90 11.69
CA LEU A 705 -26.51 13.31 12.03
C LEU A 705 -27.97 13.65 12.25
N ALA A 706 -28.87 13.27 11.33
CA ALA A 706 -30.31 13.53 11.46
C ALA A 706 -30.89 12.90 12.75
N THR A 707 -30.46 11.68 13.06
CA THR A 707 -30.90 10.97 14.27
C THR A 707 -30.36 11.63 15.54
N ALA A 708 -29.09 12.08 15.53
CA ALA A 708 -28.49 12.79 16.66
C ALA A 708 -29.18 14.15 16.92
N THR A 709 -29.44 14.94 15.87
CA THR A 709 -30.14 16.23 15.99
C THR A 709 -31.56 16.05 16.53
N ALA A 710 -32.30 15.07 16.02
CA ALA A 710 -33.64 14.74 16.51
C ALA A 710 -33.62 14.33 17.99
N SER A 711 -32.65 13.49 18.38
CA SER A 711 -32.56 13.01 19.75
C SER A 711 -32.10 14.08 20.74
N LEU A 712 -31.35 15.10 20.30
CA LEU A 712 -30.99 16.28 21.10
C LEU A 712 -32.14 17.30 21.23
N GLY A 713 -33.29 17.08 20.58
CA GLY A 713 -34.43 17.99 20.61
C GLY A 713 -34.14 19.35 19.95
N LEU A 714 -33.17 19.40 19.03
CA LEU A 714 -32.76 20.63 18.34
C LEU A 714 -33.55 20.80 17.04
N PRO A 715 -33.98 22.02 16.68
CA PRO A 715 -34.66 22.25 15.41
C PRO A 715 -33.71 21.91 14.25
N THR A 716 -34.16 21.06 13.33
CA THR A 716 -33.48 20.83 12.05
C THR A 716 -33.41 22.15 11.29
N ARG A 717 -32.26 22.83 11.36
CA ARG A 717 -31.99 23.97 10.49
C ARG A 717 -31.86 23.43 9.06
N SER A 718 -32.70 23.92 8.16
CA SER A 718 -32.53 23.74 6.72
C SER A 718 -31.18 24.31 6.32
N THR A 719 -30.15 23.46 6.21
CA THR A 719 -28.84 23.85 5.71
C THR A 719 -28.92 24.12 4.22
N ALA A 720 -29.22 25.37 3.88
CA ALA A 720 -29.04 25.90 2.54
C ALA A 720 -27.53 26.05 2.26
N ASN A 721 -26.91 25.01 1.71
CA ASN A 721 -25.77 25.17 0.79
C ASN A 721 -25.69 23.96 -0.16
N PRO A 722 -26.18 24.08 -1.41
CA PRO A 722 -26.20 22.98 -2.38
C PRO A 722 -24.82 22.52 -2.89
N TYR A 723 -23.72 23.17 -2.47
CA TYR A 723 -22.36 22.80 -2.88
C TYR A 723 -21.63 21.87 -1.89
N LEU A 724 -22.06 21.82 -0.62
CA LEU A 724 -21.45 20.94 0.40
C LEU A 724 -21.82 19.46 0.21
N ALA A 725 -22.99 19.16 -0.37
CA ALA A 725 -23.44 17.80 -0.66
C ALA A 725 -22.72 17.15 -1.86
N ARG A 726 -22.02 17.93 -2.70
CA ARG A 726 -21.24 17.42 -3.84
C ARG A 726 -19.76 17.20 -3.54
N ALA A 727 -19.27 17.68 -2.40
CA ALA A 727 -17.87 17.54 -1.99
C ALA A 727 -17.57 16.22 -1.25
N PHE A 728 -18.60 15.46 -0.88
CA PHE A 728 -18.50 14.20 -0.12
C PHE A 728 -19.19 13.01 -0.81
N ALA A 729 -19.25 13.01 -2.15
CA ALA A 729 -19.73 11.89 -2.97
C ALA A 729 -18.56 11.15 -3.64
#